data_AF-A0AAR2JH05-F1
#
_entry.id   AF-A0AAR2JH05-F1
#
_cell.length_a   1.000
_cell.length_b   1.000
_cell.length_c   1.000
_cell.angle_alpha   90.00
_cell.angle_beta   90.00
_cell.angle_gamma   90.00
#
_symmetry.space_group_name_H-M   'P 1'
#
loop_
_entity.id
_entity.type
_entity.pdbx_description
1 polymer ?
#
loop_
_entity_poly.entity_id
_entity_poly.type
_entity_poly.pdbx_seq_one_letter_code
_entity_poly.pdbx_strand_id
1 'polypeptide(L)'
;MRLKGCVAVKKPLQRKRNGQQKKKIYMEYGEAEMDFNWDEYLEELGATAAPHTSFKHVELSLQSSFQPGMKLEVANKTCPDTYWVATIITTCGQLLLLRFCGYGDDRKADFWCDVMTAELHPVGWCTQNNKRLQPPEAIKEKHSDWTEFLIKELTGSRTAPTNLLEGPLRGKNTVDLIVSGCVLEIRDACEPCVYWAARVQRNVGGRLCLSYIGLDDPAHFIWIFYLDTRLRPLGWAKENQFPMEPPTGEMDDMTAEATPRSVVCHADSPAILPVQWCLKNGVGLEKPRGFQSQDFDWADYLKYSGTEAAPEACFLNASVSRGFCKDTWLEAVNPLQPAEFCVARITQVKGQLLWLRFEGLSKPLADCIVDVESMDIFPVGWCEANSYPLTAIRKAVCSVNGKYCCSQIFINHRCFSGPYLNKGRIAELPQTVGPGKCTLVLKEVLTMLINSAYKPARVLRELQLVEDPKWNCLEETLKAKYKGKSYRSSVRIVRLAEQVSDFCRTVCVRLQCCPNLFGPTLVSDNCPENCSIYTKTKYTYYYGKRRKVGRPSLAESTQDGDTAKSSRRRKKRKTIFVQKKRRSSVVGYNNTESPQPDHTEEEEARLVLERNPLEWSVSDVVDFIMSTDCASLAKIFQEQDIDGQALLLLTLPTVQECMDLKLGPAIKLCHQIERVKVAFYSQYAN
;
A
#
# COMPACT_ATOMS: atom_id res chain seq x y z
N MET A 1 -21.36 50.45 50.51
CA MET A 1 -20.03 50.59 49.87
C MET A 1 -19.24 49.31 50.08
N ARG A 2 -18.67 48.78 48.99
CA ARG A 2 -17.44 47.94 48.87
C ARG A 2 -16.92 47.20 50.13
N LEU A 3 -16.81 45.86 50.07
CA LEU A 3 -15.56 45.10 49.77
C LEU A 3 -15.65 43.60 50.15
N LYS A 4 -15.15 42.78 49.21
CA LYS A 4 -14.44 41.47 49.27
C LYS A 4 -14.64 40.51 50.45
N GLY A 5 -14.80 39.22 50.11
CA GLY A 5 -14.46 38.08 50.96
C GLY A 5 -14.32 36.77 50.15
N CYS A 6 -13.08 36.28 49.99
CA CYS A 6 -12.78 34.89 49.63
C CYS A 6 -12.93 34.00 50.88
N VAL A 7 -13.58 32.84 50.80
CA VAL A 7 -13.22 31.62 51.57
C VAL A 7 -13.71 30.37 50.81
N ALA A 8 -12.84 29.38 50.66
CA ALA A 8 -13.15 28.02 50.20
C ALA A 8 -13.51 27.11 51.38
N VAL A 9 -14.59 26.29 51.32
CA VAL A 9 -14.81 25.17 52.25
C VAL A 9 -15.65 24.03 51.63
N LYS A 10 -15.03 22.84 51.57
CA LYS A 10 -15.49 21.44 51.78
C LYS A 10 -16.77 20.86 51.12
N LYS A 11 -16.57 19.67 50.51
CA LYS A 11 -17.57 18.62 50.23
C LYS A 11 -18.24 18.10 51.52
N PRO A 12 -19.49 17.60 51.40
CA PRO A 12 -19.86 16.36 52.11
C PRO A 12 -20.57 15.32 51.23
N LEU A 13 -20.62 14.11 51.80
CA LEU A 13 -20.95 12.81 51.22
C LEU A 13 -22.42 12.55 50.84
N GLN A 14 -22.55 11.52 50.00
CA GLN A 14 -23.71 10.93 49.35
C GLN A 14 -24.91 10.56 50.24
N ARG A 15 -26.11 10.69 49.67
CA ARG A 15 -27.31 9.92 50.01
C ARG A 15 -27.81 9.19 48.77
N LYS A 16 -27.81 7.85 48.80
CA LYS A 16 -28.39 6.98 47.76
C LYS A 16 -29.91 7.10 47.75
N ARG A 17 -30.51 7.30 46.57
CA ARG A 17 -31.90 6.92 46.28
C ARG A 17 -31.93 6.14 44.97
N ASN A 18 -32.40 4.90 45.05
CA ASN A 18 -32.69 4.02 43.93
C ASN A 18 -33.84 4.60 43.10
N GLY A 19 -33.59 4.80 41.80
CA GLY A 19 -34.62 5.02 40.79
C GLY A 19 -34.17 4.32 39.51
N GLN A 20 -34.79 3.17 39.20
CA GLN A 20 -34.65 2.51 37.91
C GLN A 20 -35.22 3.42 36.82
N GLN A 21 -34.35 3.97 35.98
CA GLN A 21 -34.75 4.65 34.76
C GLN A 21 -34.04 3.99 33.58
N LYS A 22 -34.84 3.36 32.71
CA LYS A 22 -34.42 2.73 31.46
C LYS A 22 -33.69 3.76 30.60
N LYS A 23 -32.35 3.69 30.54
CA LYS A 23 -31.57 4.38 29.51
C LYS A 23 -31.75 3.64 28.19
N LYS A 24 -32.47 4.25 27.24
CA LYS A 24 -32.33 3.95 25.82
C LYS A 24 -30.89 4.30 25.44
N ILE A 25 -30.10 3.28 25.11
CA ILE A 25 -28.78 3.45 24.50
C ILE A 25 -29.08 3.70 23.02
N TYR A 26 -28.95 4.95 22.57
CA TYR A 26 -28.65 5.20 21.17
C TYR A 26 -27.18 4.83 20.99
N MET A 27 -26.91 3.72 20.30
CA MET A 27 -25.58 3.41 19.81
C MET A 27 -25.31 4.36 18.64
N GLU A 28 -24.47 5.36 18.86
CA GLU A 28 -23.77 6.05 17.77
C GLU A 28 -22.94 5.00 17.03
N TYR A 29 -23.36 4.69 15.80
CA TYR A 29 -22.48 4.02 14.85
C TYR A 29 -21.46 5.05 14.41
N GLY A 30 -20.23 4.94 14.93
CA GLY A 30 -19.09 5.55 14.27
C GLY A 30 -18.98 4.93 12.88
N GLU A 31 -19.08 5.75 11.84
CA GLU A 31 -18.63 5.39 10.51
C GLU A 31 -17.15 5.05 10.65
N ALA A 32 -16.81 3.75 10.62
CA ALA A 32 -15.44 3.36 10.41
C ALA A 32 -15.07 3.90 9.02
N GLU A 33 -14.15 4.88 8.98
CA GLU A 33 -13.50 5.31 7.75
C GLU A 33 -12.97 4.04 7.07
N MET A 34 -13.61 3.67 5.97
CA MET A 34 -13.14 2.57 5.16
C MET A 34 -11.93 3.08 4.40
N ASP A 35 -10.74 2.56 4.73
CA ASP A 35 -9.51 2.84 3.99
C ASP A 35 -9.75 2.68 2.49
N PHE A 36 -9.38 3.70 1.72
CA PHE A 36 -9.48 3.69 0.27
C PHE A 36 -8.48 2.66 -0.29
N ASN A 37 -8.95 1.82 -1.23
CA ASN A 37 -8.12 0.79 -1.86
C ASN A 37 -8.15 0.95 -3.39
N TRP A 38 -6.98 1.18 -3.98
CA TRP A 38 -6.82 1.39 -5.41
C TRP A 38 -7.17 0.17 -6.26
N ASP A 39 -6.82 -1.03 -5.82
CA ASP A 39 -7.09 -2.25 -6.58
C ASP A 39 -8.59 -2.47 -6.73
N GLU A 40 -9.35 -2.31 -5.63
CA GLU A 40 -10.80 -2.40 -5.66
C GLU A 40 -11.44 -1.30 -6.52
N TYR A 41 -10.94 -0.08 -6.40
CA TYR A 41 -11.47 1.08 -7.11
C TYR A 41 -11.25 0.97 -8.63
N LEU A 42 -10.06 0.57 -9.07
CA LEU A 42 -9.75 0.37 -10.49
C LEU A 42 -10.51 -0.83 -11.08
N GLU A 43 -10.65 -1.92 -10.32
CA GLU A 43 -11.44 -3.08 -10.74
C GLU A 43 -12.95 -2.73 -10.89
N GLU A 44 -13.49 -1.88 -10.01
CA GLU A 44 -14.88 -1.41 -10.10
C GLU A 44 -15.14 -0.57 -11.36
N LEU A 45 -14.17 0.26 -11.74
CA LEU A 45 -14.25 1.13 -12.92
C LEU A 45 -13.84 0.45 -14.22
N GLY A 46 -13.22 -0.73 -14.17
CA GLY A 46 -12.57 -1.34 -15.32
C GLY A 46 -11.44 -0.46 -15.89
N ALA A 47 -10.77 0.29 -15.00
CA ALA A 47 -9.78 1.29 -15.36
C ALA A 47 -8.35 0.80 -15.08
N THR A 48 -7.36 1.51 -15.62
CA THR A 48 -5.94 1.21 -15.46
C THR A 48 -5.19 2.39 -14.84
N ALA A 49 -4.13 2.09 -14.11
CA ALA A 49 -3.23 3.10 -13.57
C ALA A 49 -2.25 3.59 -14.66
N ALA A 50 -1.81 4.84 -14.55
CA ALA A 50 -0.71 5.33 -15.36
C ALA A 50 0.59 4.53 -15.05
N PRO A 51 1.42 4.22 -16.06
CA PRO A 51 2.64 3.44 -15.84
C PRO A 51 3.60 4.13 -14.87
N HIS A 52 4.21 3.37 -13.96
CA HIS A 52 5.12 3.92 -12.95
C HIS A 52 6.39 4.54 -13.58
N THR A 53 6.88 3.96 -14.68
CA THR A 53 8.04 4.47 -15.44
C THR A 53 7.78 5.81 -16.12
N SER A 54 6.51 6.25 -16.20
CA SER A 54 6.17 7.58 -16.71
C SER A 54 6.55 8.70 -15.74
N PHE A 55 6.74 8.39 -14.45
CA PHE A 55 7.01 9.36 -13.37
C PHE A 55 8.50 9.48 -13.08
N LYS A 56 9.22 10.21 -13.93
CA LYS A 56 10.69 10.35 -13.87
C LYS A 56 11.23 10.81 -12.50
N HIS A 57 10.58 11.75 -11.84
CA HIS A 57 11.03 12.26 -10.55
C HIS A 57 10.93 11.20 -9.43
N VAL A 58 9.96 10.28 -9.52
CA VAL A 58 9.86 9.11 -8.64
C VAL A 58 10.95 8.11 -8.95
N GLU A 59 11.18 7.81 -10.23
CA GLU A 59 12.27 6.92 -10.66
C GLU A 59 13.64 7.40 -10.15
N LEU A 60 13.92 8.70 -10.31
CA LEU A 60 15.13 9.34 -9.79
C LEU A 60 15.26 9.23 -8.26
N SER A 61 14.15 9.32 -7.52
CA SER A 61 14.15 9.18 -6.05
C SER A 61 14.54 7.79 -5.55
N LEU A 62 14.38 6.77 -6.41
CA LEU A 62 14.71 5.38 -6.11
C LEU A 62 16.17 5.04 -6.49
N GLN A 63 16.87 5.93 -7.20
CA GLN A 63 18.25 5.71 -7.60
C GLN A 63 19.19 5.75 -6.40
N SER A 64 20.16 4.84 -6.40
CA SER A 64 21.17 4.76 -5.36
C SER A 64 22.02 6.04 -5.33
N SER A 65 22.34 6.50 -4.13
CA SER A 65 23.33 7.58 -3.93
C SER A 65 24.75 7.16 -4.36
N PHE A 66 24.99 5.86 -4.52
CA PHE A 66 26.23 5.31 -5.09
C PHE A 66 26.09 5.17 -6.61
N GLN A 67 27.18 5.41 -7.32
CA GLN A 67 27.23 5.32 -8.78
C GLN A 67 28.26 4.29 -9.25
N PRO A 68 27.97 3.52 -10.31
CA PRO A 68 28.97 2.67 -10.95
C PRO A 68 30.25 3.45 -11.29
N GLY A 69 31.40 2.82 -11.06
CA GLY A 69 32.72 3.41 -11.24
C GLY A 69 33.28 4.14 -10.01
N MET A 70 32.47 4.43 -8.98
CA MET A 70 32.99 4.94 -7.71
C MET A 70 33.92 3.90 -7.05
N LYS A 71 34.98 4.39 -6.41
CA LYS A 71 35.98 3.56 -5.71
C LYS A 71 35.88 3.72 -4.20
N LEU A 72 36.18 2.66 -3.46
CA LEU A 72 36.12 2.63 -2.00
C LEU A 72 37.10 1.57 -1.45
N GLU A 73 37.44 1.68 -0.16
CA GLU A 73 38.27 0.72 0.56
C GLU A 73 37.38 -0.29 1.29
N VAL A 74 37.64 -1.58 1.08
CA VAL A 74 36.89 -2.69 1.68
C VAL A 74 37.80 -3.44 2.64
N ALA A 75 37.32 -3.74 3.85
CA ALA A 75 38.07 -4.57 4.79
C ALA A 75 38.33 -5.98 4.23
N ASN A 76 39.54 -6.49 4.47
CA ASN A 76 39.87 -7.87 4.17
C ASN A 76 39.35 -8.79 5.27
N LYS A 77 38.41 -9.67 4.93
CA LYS A 77 37.83 -10.65 5.88
C LYS A 77 38.87 -11.57 6.52
N THR A 78 39.96 -11.87 5.81
CA THR A 78 40.96 -12.88 6.23
C THR A 78 42.11 -12.30 7.04
N CYS A 79 42.32 -10.98 6.99
CA CYS A 79 43.45 -10.33 7.64
C CYS A 79 42.99 -9.02 8.29
N PRO A 80 42.84 -9.01 9.63
CA PRO A 80 42.46 -7.82 10.38
C PRO A 80 43.39 -6.63 10.07
N ASP A 81 42.85 -5.42 10.12
CA ASP A 81 43.56 -4.15 9.85
C ASP A 81 44.10 -3.95 8.42
N THR A 82 43.73 -4.84 7.49
CA THR A 82 44.06 -4.71 6.08
C THR A 82 42.81 -4.48 5.23
N TYR A 83 42.96 -3.65 4.21
CA TYR A 83 41.88 -3.25 3.33
C TYR A 83 42.38 -3.30 1.89
N TRP A 84 41.45 -3.33 0.93
CA TRP A 84 41.81 -3.15 -0.48
C TRP A 84 40.80 -2.31 -1.23
N VAL A 85 41.28 -1.63 -2.27
CA VAL A 85 40.44 -0.75 -3.08
C VAL A 85 39.58 -1.59 -4.01
N ALA A 86 38.27 -1.33 -4.00
CA ALA A 86 37.30 -1.91 -4.91
C ALA A 86 36.59 -0.82 -5.73
N THR A 87 36.09 -1.20 -6.90
CA THR A 87 35.25 -0.38 -7.76
C THR A 87 33.81 -0.88 -7.68
N ILE A 88 32.84 0.02 -7.56
CA ILE A 88 31.41 -0.28 -7.66
C ILE A 88 31.08 -0.60 -9.11
N ILE A 89 30.70 -1.84 -9.40
CA ILE A 89 30.31 -2.29 -10.75
C ILE A 89 28.85 -1.94 -11.02
N THR A 90 27.97 -2.19 -10.05
CA THR A 90 26.57 -1.80 -10.10
C THR A 90 26.00 -1.66 -8.69
N THR A 91 24.82 -1.06 -8.58
CA THR A 91 24.11 -0.83 -7.32
C THR A 91 22.73 -1.49 -7.34
N CYS A 92 22.31 -2.01 -6.20
CA CYS A 92 20.98 -2.56 -5.98
C CYS A 92 20.53 -2.14 -4.57
N GLY A 93 19.93 -0.95 -4.46
CA GLY A 93 19.60 -0.36 -3.16
C GLY A 93 20.86 -0.15 -2.31
N GLN A 94 20.92 -0.83 -1.16
CA GLN A 94 22.05 -0.80 -0.22
C GLN A 94 23.15 -1.82 -0.54
N LEU A 95 22.92 -2.70 -1.52
CA LEU A 95 23.91 -3.66 -1.98
C LEU A 95 24.72 -3.08 -3.14
N LEU A 96 26.04 -3.20 -3.03
CA LEU A 96 26.98 -2.82 -4.07
C LEU A 96 27.61 -4.09 -4.64
N LEU A 97 27.57 -4.25 -5.95
CA LEU A 97 28.42 -5.25 -6.61
C LEU A 97 29.81 -4.63 -6.73
N LEU A 98 30.80 -5.19 -6.05
CA LEU A 98 32.16 -4.67 -5.99
C LEU A 98 33.12 -5.59 -6.74
N ARG A 99 34.14 -4.99 -7.34
CA ARG A 99 35.33 -5.70 -7.84
C ARG A 99 36.59 -5.08 -7.28
N PHE A 100 37.46 -5.89 -6.70
CA PHE A 100 38.77 -5.43 -6.26
C PHE A 100 39.62 -4.93 -7.44
N CYS A 101 40.29 -3.79 -7.26
CA CYS A 101 41.20 -3.26 -8.26
C CYS A 101 42.36 -4.24 -8.48
N GLY A 102 42.68 -4.53 -9.75
CA GLY A 102 43.69 -5.52 -10.18
C GLY A 102 43.13 -6.82 -10.75
N TYR A 103 41.81 -7.05 -10.69
CA TYR A 103 41.15 -8.15 -11.40
C TYR A 103 40.77 -7.84 -12.86
N GLY A 104 40.89 -6.59 -13.30
CA GLY A 104 40.51 -6.17 -14.66
C GLY A 104 39.02 -6.42 -14.93
N ASP A 105 38.71 -7.04 -16.08
CA ASP A 105 37.34 -7.31 -16.52
C ASP A 105 36.77 -8.67 -16.05
N ASP A 106 37.46 -9.35 -15.12
CA ASP A 106 37.04 -10.67 -14.64
C ASP A 106 35.79 -10.60 -13.75
N ARG A 107 34.62 -10.81 -14.34
CA ARG A 107 33.32 -10.85 -13.66
C ARG A 107 33.20 -11.95 -12.60
N LYS A 108 34.05 -12.98 -12.64
CA LYS A 108 34.03 -14.05 -11.61
C LYS A 108 34.59 -13.59 -10.28
N ALA A 109 35.33 -12.48 -10.27
CA ALA A 109 35.87 -11.85 -9.08
C ALA A 109 34.91 -10.82 -8.45
N ASP A 110 33.73 -10.62 -9.05
CA ASP A 110 32.72 -9.72 -8.51
C ASP A 110 32.09 -10.33 -7.26
N PHE A 111 31.88 -9.50 -6.25
CA PHE A 111 31.23 -9.90 -5.02
C PHE A 111 30.27 -8.83 -4.55
N TRP A 112 29.14 -9.25 -4.00
CA TRP A 112 28.18 -8.33 -3.41
C TRP A 112 28.63 -7.92 -2.01
N CYS A 113 28.42 -6.65 -1.71
CA CYS A 113 28.78 -6.04 -0.46
C CYS A 113 27.61 -5.19 0.04
N ASP A 114 27.15 -5.47 1.25
CA ASP A 114 26.10 -4.69 1.90
C ASP A 114 26.71 -3.49 2.60
N VAL A 115 26.29 -2.30 2.16
CA VAL A 115 26.76 -1.04 2.74
C VAL A 115 26.47 -0.98 4.23
N MET A 116 25.40 -1.59 4.74
CA MET A 116 24.99 -1.49 6.15
C MET A 116 25.80 -2.38 7.10
N THR A 117 26.35 -3.48 6.61
CA THR A 117 27.05 -4.46 7.45
C THR A 117 28.55 -4.53 7.19
N ALA A 118 29.00 -4.24 5.97
CA ALA A 118 30.41 -4.34 5.61
C ALA A 118 31.23 -3.13 6.06
N GLU A 119 32.48 -3.34 6.46
CA GLU A 119 33.42 -2.25 6.73
C GLU A 119 33.91 -1.64 5.41
N LEU A 120 33.25 -0.56 5.01
CA LEU A 120 33.52 0.19 3.80
C LEU A 120 33.93 1.61 4.15
N HIS A 121 34.96 2.10 3.48
CA HIS A 121 35.53 3.42 3.73
C HIS A 121 35.83 4.17 2.43
N PRO A 122 35.82 5.51 2.44
CA PRO A 122 36.26 6.28 1.28
C PRO A 122 37.75 6.03 1.00
N VAL A 123 38.18 6.19 -0.25
CA VAL A 123 39.59 6.10 -0.62
C VAL A 123 40.40 7.13 0.18
N GLY A 124 41.48 6.66 0.82
CA GLY A 124 42.36 7.45 1.69
C GLY A 124 42.11 7.26 3.19
N TRP A 125 41.04 6.56 3.58
CA TRP A 125 40.72 6.31 4.99
C TRP A 125 41.78 5.46 5.69
N CYS A 126 42.31 4.43 5.02
CA CYS A 126 43.38 3.59 5.58
C CYS A 126 44.61 4.40 5.97
N THR A 127 45.03 5.33 5.10
CA THR A 127 46.16 6.21 5.38
C THR A 127 45.90 7.11 6.58
N GLN A 128 44.68 7.64 6.72
CA GLN A 128 44.30 8.49 7.86
C GLN A 128 44.24 7.72 9.18
N ASN A 129 43.89 6.44 9.15
CA ASN A 129 43.66 5.61 10.34
C ASN A 129 44.81 4.63 10.63
N ASN A 130 45.98 4.84 10.03
CA ASN A 130 47.16 3.97 10.17
C ASN A 130 46.88 2.48 9.86
N LYS A 131 45.99 2.22 8.89
CA LYS A 131 45.70 0.88 8.35
C LYS A 131 46.46 0.65 7.04
N ARG A 132 46.49 -0.59 6.58
CA ARG A 132 47.31 -0.99 5.41
C ARG A 132 46.44 -1.42 4.24
N LEU A 133 46.73 -0.86 3.06
CA LEU A 133 46.22 -1.40 1.82
C LEU A 133 47.02 -2.66 1.43
N GLN A 134 46.34 -3.79 1.28
CA GLN A 134 46.94 -5.06 0.88
C GLN A 134 46.12 -5.74 -0.22
N PRO A 135 46.72 -6.08 -1.39
CA PRO A 135 46.02 -6.76 -2.46
C PRO A 135 45.59 -8.17 -2.05
N PRO A 136 44.44 -8.69 -2.55
CA PRO A 136 44.04 -10.07 -2.38
C PRO A 136 45.11 -11.05 -2.87
N GLU A 137 45.27 -12.17 -2.18
CA GLU A 137 46.36 -13.13 -2.43
C GLU A 137 46.34 -13.66 -3.88
N ALA A 138 45.15 -13.88 -4.45
CA ALA A 138 44.98 -14.35 -5.83
C ALA A 138 45.47 -13.37 -6.91
N ILE A 139 45.68 -12.08 -6.58
CA ILE A 139 46.23 -11.10 -7.51
C ILE A 139 47.57 -10.54 -7.10
N LYS A 140 48.04 -10.79 -5.88
CA LYS A 140 49.22 -10.17 -5.26
C LYS A 140 50.48 -10.16 -6.14
N GLU A 141 50.70 -11.21 -6.94
CA GLU A 141 51.84 -11.36 -7.85
C GLU A 141 51.63 -10.72 -9.25
N LYS A 142 50.42 -10.22 -9.57
CA LYS A 142 50.11 -9.64 -10.90
C LYS A 142 50.85 -8.33 -11.18
N HIS A 143 51.23 -7.59 -10.15
CA HIS A 143 51.92 -6.30 -10.27
C HIS A 143 53.14 -6.27 -9.34
N SER A 144 54.26 -5.75 -9.86
CA SER A 144 55.51 -5.58 -9.10
C SER A 144 55.48 -4.37 -8.16
N ASP A 145 54.76 -3.31 -8.54
CA ASP A 145 54.52 -2.12 -7.71
C ASP A 145 53.03 -1.78 -7.67
N TRP A 146 52.40 -2.13 -6.55
CA TRP A 146 50.99 -1.84 -6.29
C TRP A 146 50.71 -0.36 -6.02
N THR A 147 51.72 0.40 -5.61
CA THR A 147 51.59 1.84 -5.36
C THR A 147 51.43 2.58 -6.68
N GLU A 148 52.31 2.30 -7.65
CA GLU A 148 52.21 2.86 -9.00
C GLU A 148 50.89 2.48 -9.67
N PHE A 149 50.48 1.22 -9.54
CA PHE A 149 49.19 0.74 -10.03
C PHE A 149 48.02 1.53 -9.43
N LEU A 150 47.96 1.68 -8.10
CA LEU A 150 46.88 2.42 -7.44
C LEU A 150 46.89 3.91 -7.80
N ILE A 151 48.07 4.54 -7.96
CA ILE A 151 48.14 5.93 -8.44
C ILE A 151 47.46 6.05 -9.80
N LYS A 152 47.78 5.16 -10.75
CA LYS A 152 47.17 5.16 -12.08
C LYS A 152 45.65 4.91 -12.03
N GLU A 153 45.22 3.95 -11.21
CA GLU A 153 43.81 3.58 -11.08
C GLU A 153 42.96 4.65 -10.38
N LEU A 154 43.51 5.33 -9.37
CA LEU A 154 42.76 6.27 -8.54
C LEU A 154 42.79 7.70 -9.11
N THR A 155 43.79 8.05 -9.91
CA THR A 155 43.89 9.39 -10.51
C THR A 155 42.69 9.66 -11.41
N GLY A 156 41.93 10.72 -11.08
CA GLY A 156 40.71 11.10 -11.82
C GLY A 156 39.47 10.26 -11.50
N SER A 157 39.58 9.24 -10.65
CA SER A 157 38.45 8.45 -10.18
C SER A 157 37.65 9.18 -9.09
N ARG A 158 36.37 8.82 -8.94
CA ARG A 158 35.51 9.33 -7.86
C ARG A 158 35.51 8.35 -6.70
N THR A 159 35.77 8.82 -5.48
CA THR A 159 35.55 8.00 -4.28
C THR A 159 34.07 8.01 -3.90
N ALA A 160 33.60 6.92 -3.29
CA ALA A 160 32.30 6.91 -2.62
C ALA A 160 32.28 7.93 -1.45
N PRO A 161 31.19 8.69 -1.26
CA PRO A 161 31.08 9.67 -0.19
C PRO A 161 31.10 9.06 1.23
N THR A 162 31.89 9.63 2.13
CA THR A 162 32.07 9.13 3.51
C THR A 162 30.75 8.99 4.27
N ASN A 163 29.86 9.97 4.17
CA ASN A 163 28.57 9.99 4.87
C ASN A 163 27.62 8.88 4.41
N LEU A 164 27.82 8.31 3.22
CA LEU A 164 27.01 7.19 2.72
C LEU A 164 27.58 5.83 3.13
N LEU A 165 28.87 5.77 3.45
CA LEU A 165 29.55 4.56 3.92
C LEU A 165 29.52 4.45 5.45
N GLU A 166 29.54 5.59 6.14
CA GLU A 166 29.68 5.66 7.59
C GLU A 166 28.64 6.58 8.24
N GLY A 167 28.32 6.29 9.50
CA GLY A 167 27.48 7.14 10.34
C GLY A 167 25.96 7.02 10.08
N PRO A 168 25.16 8.01 10.55
CA PRO A 168 23.70 7.93 10.52
C PRO A 168 23.06 7.99 9.11
N LEU A 169 23.85 8.32 8.10
CA LEU A 169 23.44 8.44 6.70
C LEU A 169 23.90 7.25 5.84
N ARG A 170 24.50 6.24 6.49
CA ARG A 170 24.96 5.01 5.85
C ARG A 170 23.85 4.33 5.06
N GLY A 171 24.14 3.99 3.80
CA GLY A 171 23.21 3.28 2.90
C GLY A 171 21.95 4.06 2.49
N LYS A 172 21.85 5.36 2.81
CA LYS A 172 20.67 6.16 2.49
C LYS A 172 20.66 6.65 1.05
N ASN A 173 19.48 6.62 0.42
CA ASN A 173 19.28 7.22 -0.89
C ASN A 173 19.23 8.75 -0.76
N THR A 174 19.39 9.46 -1.89
CA THR A 174 19.48 10.93 -1.91
C THR A 174 18.30 11.58 -1.19
N VAL A 175 17.11 10.99 -1.38
CA VAL A 175 15.89 11.44 -0.74
C VAL A 175 15.95 11.36 0.78
N ASP A 176 16.55 10.30 1.33
CA ASP A 176 16.62 10.03 2.77
C ASP A 176 17.73 10.84 3.48
N LEU A 177 18.62 11.47 2.70
CA LEU A 177 19.63 12.41 3.22
C LEU A 177 19.00 13.74 3.65
N ILE A 178 17.83 14.09 3.09
CA ILE A 178 17.11 15.31 3.41
C ILE A 178 16.20 15.02 4.60
N VAL A 179 16.73 15.25 5.80
CA VAL A 179 16.03 15.00 7.06
C VAL A 179 15.37 16.25 7.62
N SER A 180 14.42 16.07 8.54
CA SER A 180 13.84 17.17 9.30
C SER A 180 14.95 17.98 10.01
N GLY A 181 14.83 19.30 9.95
CA GLY A 181 15.81 20.24 10.48
C GLY A 181 16.87 20.72 9.49
N CYS A 182 17.08 20.01 8.36
CA CYS A 182 17.95 20.46 7.28
C CYS A 182 17.57 21.88 6.82
N VAL A 183 18.58 22.68 6.48
CA VAL A 183 18.38 24.03 5.94
C VAL A 183 18.85 24.06 4.50
N LEU A 184 18.03 24.65 3.65
CA LEU A 184 18.26 24.81 2.23
C LEU A 184 17.87 26.21 1.79
N GLU A 185 18.28 26.61 0.59
CA GLU A 185 17.89 27.88 0.00
C GLU A 185 16.80 27.63 -1.04
N ILE A 186 15.75 28.44 -1.02
CA ILE A 186 14.66 28.38 -2.00
C ILE A 186 14.57 29.71 -2.73
N ARG A 187 14.46 29.63 -4.06
CA ARG A 187 14.19 30.79 -4.92
C ARG A 187 12.75 31.27 -4.74
N ASP A 188 12.57 32.58 -4.60
CA ASP A 188 11.25 33.21 -4.54
C ASP A 188 10.44 32.90 -5.83
N ALA A 189 9.12 32.70 -5.67
CA ALA A 189 8.24 32.33 -6.77
C ALA A 189 7.93 33.52 -7.71
N CYS A 190 7.95 34.74 -7.18
CA CYS A 190 7.68 35.99 -7.88
C CYS A 190 8.99 36.66 -8.34
N GLU A 191 10.07 36.52 -7.58
CA GLU A 191 11.35 37.18 -7.81
C GLU A 191 12.49 36.17 -8.11
N PRO A 192 12.80 35.89 -9.38
CA PRO A 192 13.70 34.81 -9.77
C PRO A 192 15.18 35.00 -9.37
N CYS A 193 15.55 36.21 -8.93
CA CYS A 193 16.89 36.51 -8.45
C CYS A 193 16.99 36.51 -6.92
N VAL A 194 15.88 36.34 -6.21
CA VAL A 194 15.82 36.40 -4.75
C VAL A 194 15.72 34.99 -4.20
N TYR A 195 16.48 34.73 -3.15
CA TYR A 195 16.47 33.47 -2.42
C TYR A 195 16.20 33.72 -0.94
N TRP A 196 15.68 32.72 -0.24
CA TRP A 196 15.60 32.73 1.21
C TRP A 196 15.94 31.37 1.80
N ALA A 197 16.38 31.36 3.04
CA ALA A 197 16.64 30.12 3.75
C ALA A 197 15.31 29.50 4.21
N ALA A 198 15.17 28.19 4.00
CA ALA A 198 14.03 27.40 4.44
C ALA A 198 14.49 26.16 5.20
N ARG A 199 13.74 25.80 6.24
CA ARG A 199 13.98 24.62 7.06
C ARG A 199 13.05 23.49 6.64
N VAL A 200 13.59 22.30 6.45
CA VAL A 200 12.82 21.09 6.20
C VAL A 200 12.09 20.71 7.48
N GLN A 201 10.75 20.75 7.46
CA GLN A 201 9.91 20.30 8.56
C GLN A 201 9.70 18.79 8.49
N ARG A 202 9.38 18.30 7.29
CA ARG A 202 9.21 16.87 6.99
C ARG A 202 9.55 16.57 5.55
N ASN A 203 9.98 15.34 5.31
CA ASN A 203 10.21 14.78 3.99
C ASN A 203 9.33 13.54 3.83
N VAL A 204 8.53 13.50 2.76
CA VAL A 204 7.64 12.38 2.43
C VAL A 204 7.97 11.92 1.02
N GLY A 205 8.76 10.86 0.88
CA GLY A 205 9.12 10.30 -0.43
C GLY A 205 9.74 11.32 -1.39
N GLY A 206 10.43 12.34 -0.86
CA GLY A 206 11.03 13.43 -1.65
C GLY A 206 10.18 14.69 -1.76
N ARG A 207 8.93 14.65 -1.29
CA ARG A 207 8.10 15.83 -1.15
C ARG A 207 8.38 16.50 0.18
N LEU A 208 9.03 17.64 0.11
CA LEU A 208 9.50 18.40 1.26
C LEU A 208 8.43 19.39 1.70
N CYS A 209 8.12 19.38 2.98
CA CYS A 209 7.40 20.46 3.64
C CYS A 209 8.42 21.37 4.28
N LEU A 210 8.42 22.64 3.90
CA LEU A 210 9.41 23.62 4.36
C LEU A 210 8.74 24.76 5.10
N SER A 211 9.44 25.32 6.09
CA SER A 211 9.13 26.64 6.66
C SER A 211 10.22 27.62 6.29
N TYR A 212 9.87 28.85 5.97
CA TYR A 212 10.87 29.91 5.81
C TYR A 212 11.51 30.21 7.16
N ILE A 213 12.84 30.40 7.20
CA ILE A 213 13.51 30.78 8.44
C ILE A 213 13.00 32.15 8.88
N GLY A 214 12.50 32.21 10.12
CA GLY A 214 11.88 33.41 10.69
C GLY A 214 10.36 33.45 10.57
N LEU A 215 9.74 32.52 9.82
CA LEU A 215 8.29 32.36 9.66
C LEU A 215 7.91 30.90 9.93
N ASP A 216 7.80 30.54 11.21
CA ASP A 216 7.50 29.16 11.65
C ASP A 216 6.00 28.87 11.80
N ASP A 217 5.13 29.74 11.26
CA ASP A 217 3.68 29.50 11.25
C ASP A 217 3.33 28.41 10.21
N PRO A 218 2.68 27.31 10.63
CA PRO A 218 2.21 26.26 9.72
C PRO A 218 1.37 26.74 8.53
N ALA A 219 0.71 27.90 8.64
CA ALA A 219 -0.05 28.49 7.54
C ALA A 219 0.83 28.87 6.33
N HIS A 220 2.14 29.10 6.54
CA HIS A 220 3.10 29.48 5.50
C HIS A 220 4.00 28.31 5.09
N PHE A 221 3.63 27.08 5.44
CA PHE A 221 4.41 25.91 5.04
C PHE A 221 4.24 25.66 3.55
N ILE A 222 5.36 25.57 2.85
CA ILE A 222 5.40 25.31 1.42
C ILE A 222 5.68 23.82 1.19
N TRP A 223 5.05 23.27 0.15
CA TRP A 223 5.30 21.91 -0.29
C TRP A 223 5.97 21.92 -1.65
N ILE A 224 7.08 21.20 -1.77
CA ILE A 224 7.92 21.21 -2.96
C ILE A 224 8.68 19.89 -3.06
N PHE A 225 8.84 19.36 -4.28
CA PHE A 225 9.63 18.14 -4.46
C PHE A 225 11.13 18.45 -4.45
N TYR A 226 11.97 17.56 -3.93
CA TYR A 226 13.40 17.83 -3.70
C TYR A 226 14.21 18.10 -4.98
N LEU A 227 13.72 17.68 -6.15
CA LEU A 227 14.32 17.96 -7.46
C LEU A 227 13.88 19.29 -8.07
N ASP A 228 12.98 20.04 -7.42
CA ASP A 228 12.49 21.31 -7.94
C ASP A 228 13.66 22.28 -8.13
N THR A 229 13.73 22.86 -9.31
CA THR A 229 14.79 23.79 -9.73
C THR A 229 14.87 25.07 -8.89
N ARG A 230 13.93 25.35 -7.99
CA ARG A 230 14.00 26.44 -7.01
C ARG A 230 14.85 26.11 -5.79
N LEU A 231 15.07 24.84 -5.49
CA LEU A 231 15.83 24.41 -4.31
C LEU A 231 17.34 24.43 -4.58
N ARG A 232 18.10 24.95 -3.61
CA ARG A 232 19.56 25.03 -3.66
C ARG A 232 20.18 24.61 -2.33
N PRO A 233 21.40 24.05 -2.34
CA PRO A 233 22.12 23.79 -1.11
C PRO A 233 22.46 25.12 -0.41
N LEU A 234 22.55 25.08 0.92
CA LEU A 234 22.90 26.24 1.72
C LEU A 234 24.26 26.82 1.30
N GLY A 235 24.30 28.14 1.07
CA GLY A 235 25.48 28.88 0.62
C GLY A 235 25.50 29.17 -0.88
N TRP A 236 24.65 28.54 -1.69
CA TRP A 236 24.67 28.67 -3.16
C TRP A 236 24.38 30.10 -3.63
N ALA A 237 23.38 30.77 -3.06
CA ALA A 237 23.01 32.14 -3.41
C ALA A 237 24.16 33.10 -3.12
N LYS A 238 24.83 32.93 -1.97
CA LYS A 238 26.01 33.72 -1.62
C LYS A 238 27.17 33.49 -2.59
N GLU A 239 27.44 32.24 -2.96
CA GLU A 239 28.49 31.86 -3.91
C GLU A 239 28.26 32.46 -5.30
N ASN A 240 26.99 32.54 -5.72
CA ASN A 240 26.56 33.06 -7.01
C ASN A 240 26.12 34.54 -6.97
N GLN A 241 26.34 35.23 -5.85
CA GLN A 241 26.04 36.66 -5.66
C GLN A 241 24.55 37.04 -5.85
N PHE A 242 23.64 36.14 -5.49
CA PHE A 242 22.21 36.43 -5.43
C PHE A 242 21.80 36.99 -4.06
N PRO A 243 20.86 37.96 -4.01
CA PRO A 243 20.31 38.49 -2.76
C PRO A 243 19.57 37.41 -1.96
N MET A 244 19.71 37.50 -0.63
CA MET A 244 18.99 36.69 0.34
C MET A 244 18.01 37.59 1.09
N GLU A 245 16.74 37.56 0.72
CA GLU A 245 15.69 38.41 1.29
C GLU A 245 14.46 37.58 1.69
N PRO A 246 13.78 37.93 2.80
CA PRO A 246 12.59 37.20 3.21
C PRO A 246 11.50 37.34 2.14
N PRO A 247 10.68 36.30 1.91
CA PRO A 247 9.64 36.33 0.89
C PRO A 247 8.66 37.48 1.16
N THR A 248 8.47 38.34 0.16
CA THR A 248 7.67 39.56 0.23
C THR A 248 6.20 39.34 -0.16
N GLY A 249 5.85 38.17 -0.73
CA GLY A 249 4.64 38.00 -1.53
C GLY A 249 3.51 37.09 -1.01
N GLU A 250 3.61 36.43 0.14
CA GLU A 250 2.54 35.54 0.64
C GLU A 250 1.74 36.10 1.83
N MET A 251 2.06 37.31 2.32
CA MET A 251 1.41 37.88 3.52
C MET A 251 0.17 38.74 3.23
N ASP A 252 -0.15 39.04 1.97
CA ASP A 252 -1.36 39.78 1.58
C ASP A 252 -1.92 39.19 0.27
N ASP A 253 -2.72 38.12 0.38
CA ASP A 253 -3.92 37.81 -0.43
C ASP A 253 -4.20 36.30 -0.44
N MET A 254 -4.67 35.77 0.70
CA MET A 254 -5.38 34.48 0.73
C MET A 254 -6.86 34.65 0.34
N THR A 255 -7.14 35.36 -0.76
CA THR A 255 -8.35 35.09 -1.54
C THR A 255 -7.94 34.31 -2.78
N ALA A 256 -8.59 33.18 -3.01
CA ALA A 256 -8.36 32.29 -4.15
C ALA A 256 -8.75 32.91 -5.52
N GLU A 257 -8.80 34.24 -5.63
CA GLU A 257 -9.36 34.99 -6.76
C GLU A 257 -8.42 36.04 -7.36
N ALA A 258 -7.29 36.38 -6.74
CA ALA A 258 -6.32 37.29 -7.35
C ALA A 258 -5.40 36.56 -8.35
N THR A 259 -5.71 36.67 -9.63
CA THR A 259 -4.81 36.23 -10.70
C THR A 259 -3.53 37.08 -10.67
N PRO A 260 -2.33 36.49 -10.49
CA PRO A 260 -1.08 37.24 -10.48
C PRO A 260 -0.92 38.03 -11.78
N ARG A 261 -0.54 39.31 -11.67
CA ARG A 261 -0.41 40.21 -12.83
C ARG A 261 0.77 39.85 -13.76
N SER A 262 1.74 39.12 -13.25
CA SER A 262 2.90 38.63 -13.97
C SER A 262 3.39 37.33 -13.32
N VAL A 263 3.83 36.38 -14.14
CA VAL A 263 4.42 35.10 -13.71
C VAL A 263 5.77 34.95 -14.40
N VAL A 264 6.79 34.50 -13.67
CA VAL A 264 8.11 34.22 -14.23
C VAL A 264 8.19 32.75 -14.62
N CYS A 265 8.70 32.47 -15.82
CA CYS A 265 9.00 31.12 -16.26
C CYS A 265 10.32 31.09 -17.04
N HIS A 266 10.96 29.92 -17.08
CA HIS A 266 12.13 29.70 -17.92
C HIS A 266 11.71 29.60 -19.39
N ALA A 267 12.60 29.96 -20.34
CA ALA A 267 12.32 29.81 -21.78
C ALA A 267 12.04 28.35 -22.19
N ASP A 268 12.62 27.41 -21.44
CA ASP A 268 12.38 25.96 -21.60
C ASP A 268 11.16 25.46 -20.83
N SER A 269 10.35 26.35 -20.28
CA SER A 269 9.17 25.94 -19.50
C SER A 269 8.19 25.17 -20.38
N PRO A 270 7.74 23.99 -19.96
CA PRO A 270 6.74 23.22 -20.71
C PRO A 270 5.36 23.90 -20.74
N ALA A 271 5.14 24.88 -19.86
CA ALA A 271 3.87 25.59 -19.73
C ALA A 271 3.72 26.77 -20.71
N ILE A 272 4.79 27.16 -21.44
CA ILE A 272 4.70 28.17 -22.49
C ILE A 272 4.62 27.50 -23.87
N LEU A 273 3.67 27.94 -24.68
CA LEU A 273 3.33 27.30 -25.95
C LEU A 273 3.30 28.34 -27.08
N PRO A 274 3.68 27.97 -28.31
CA PRO A 274 3.64 28.88 -29.43
C PRO A 274 2.20 29.32 -29.76
N VAL A 275 2.08 30.50 -30.37
CA VAL A 275 0.80 30.99 -30.89
C VAL A 275 0.15 29.94 -31.81
N GLN A 276 -1.18 29.84 -31.76
CA GLN A 276 -2.01 28.82 -32.45
C GLN A 276 -1.85 27.38 -31.95
N TRP A 277 -1.02 27.08 -30.95
CA TRP A 277 -0.88 25.71 -30.44
C TRP A 277 -2.22 25.09 -30.02
N CYS A 278 -3.07 25.84 -29.31
CA CYS A 278 -4.38 25.36 -28.86
C CYS A 278 -5.27 24.95 -30.03
N LEU A 279 -5.36 25.79 -31.07
CA LEU A 279 -6.12 25.50 -32.27
C LEU A 279 -5.59 24.25 -32.99
N LYS A 280 -4.27 24.15 -33.19
CA LYS A 280 -3.61 22.99 -33.81
C LYS A 280 -3.89 21.69 -33.06
N ASN A 281 -4.05 21.75 -31.74
CA ASN A 281 -4.24 20.59 -30.88
C ASN A 281 -5.71 20.32 -30.50
N GLY A 282 -6.65 21.15 -30.94
CA GLY A 282 -8.08 21.03 -30.58
C GLY A 282 -8.34 21.28 -29.09
N VAL A 283 -7.58 22.21 -28.50
CA VAL A 283 -7.70 22.65 -27.11
C VAL A 283 -8.39 24.02 -27.10
N GLY A 284 -9.34 24.21 -26.18
CA GLY A 284 -10.00 25.51 -26.00
C GLY A 284 -9.02 26.55 -25.44
N LEU A 285 -8.99 27.73 -26.06
CA LEU A 285 -8.18 28.85 -25.60
C LEU A 285 -9.07 29.86 -24.87
N GLU A 286 -8.68 30.26 -23.66
CA GLU A 286 -9.33 31.37 -22.98
C GLU A 286 -8.90 32.69 -23.64
N LYS A 287 -9.87 33.48 -24.08
CA LYS A 287 -9.60 34.75 -24.75
C LYS A 287 -9.09 35.82 -23.77
N PRO A 288 -8.21 36.73 -24.20
CA PRO A 288 -7.77 37.85 -23.36
C PRO A 288 -8.95 38.66 -22.82
N ARG A 289 -8.88 39.05 -21.53
CA ARG A 289 -9.90 39.87 -20.88
C ARG A 289 -10.09 41.18 -21.65
N GLY A 290 -11.34 41.52 -21.94
CA GLY A 290 -11.71 42.74 -22.67
C GLY A 290 -11.74 42.61 -24.20
N PHE A 291 -11.40 41.45 -24.78
CA PHE A 291 -11.54 41.23 -26.21
C PHE A 291 -13.02 41.10 -26.61
N GLN A 292 -13.51 42.06 -27.41
CA GLN A 292 -14.94 42.24 -27.69
C GLN A 292 -15.52 41.19 -28.64
N SER A 293 -14.71 40.60 -29.53
CA SER A 293 -15.19 39.57 -30.45
C SER A 293 -15.66 38.32 -29.69
N GLN A 294 -16.73 37.71 -30.21
CA GLN A 294 -17.24 36.45 -29.68
C GLN A 294 -16.30 35.30 -30.03
N ASP A 295 -15.73 35.32 -31.23
CA ASP A 295 -14.74 34.36 -31.71
C ASP A 295 -13.34 34.98 -31.61
N PHE A 296 -12.45 34.32 -30.87
CA PHE A 296 -11.06 34.75 -30.74
C PHE A 296 -10.21 34.15 -31.86
N ASP A 297 -9.52 35.03 -32.59
CA ASP A 297 -8.54 34.66 -33.61
C ASP A 297 -7.20 35.37 -33.34
N TRP A 298 -6.11 34.62 -33.47
CA TRP A 298 -4.77 35.15 -33.21
C TRP A 298 -4.33 36.21 -34.22
N ALA A 299 -4.71 36.09 -35.49
CA ALA A 299 -4.34 37.07 -36.51
C ALA A 299 -5.05 38.40 -36.28
N ASP A 300 -6.34 38.36 -35.94
CA ASP A 300 -7.11 39.55 -35.57
C ASP A 300 -6.56 40.21 -34.29
N TYR A 301 -6.22 39.39 -33.28
CA TYR A 301 -5.66 39.89 -32.04
C TYR A 301 -4.30 40.58 -32.24
N LEU A 302 -3.35 39.93 -32.93
CA LEU A 302 -2.02 40.49 -33.20
C LEU A 302 -2.09 41.77 -34.04
N LYS A 303 -3.01 41.83 -35.01
CA LYS A 303 -3.28 43.04 -35.79
C LYS A 303 -3.87 44.16 -34.94
N TYR A 304 -4.82 43.84 -34.06
CA TYR A 304 -5.45 44.80 -33.15
C TYR A 304 -4.48 45.36 -32.11
N SER A 305 -3.63 44.51 -31.52
CA SER A 305 -2.66 44.91 -30.49
C SER A 305 -1.39 45.53 -31.05
N GLY A 306 -1.08 45.32 -32.34
CA GLY A 306 0.17 45.76 -32.96
C GLY A 306 1.39 44.98 -32.45
N THR A 307 1.20 43.75 -32.00
CA THR A 307 2.26 42.89 -31.44
C THR A 307 2.60 41.73 -32.38
N GLU A 308 3.78 41.13 -32.20
CA GLU A 308 4.22 39.95 -32.95
C GLU A 308 4.23 38.69 -32.08
N ALA A 309 4.01 37.53 -32.70
CA ALA A 309 4.13 36.24 -32.03
C ALA A 309 5.61 35.86 -31.83
N ALA A 310 5.95 35.27 -30.69
CA ALA A 310 7.27 34.68 -30.50
C ALA A 310 7.53 33.57 -31.54
N PRO A 311 8.73 33.50 -32.15
CA PRO A 311 9.07 32.46 -33.12
C PRO A 311 8.94 31.04 -32.54
N GLU A 312 8.52 30.08 -33.36
CA GLU A 312 8.37 28.67 -32.93
C GLU A 312 9.69 28.06 -32.42
N ALA A 313 10.84 28.53 -32.94
CA ALA A 313 12.18 28.13 -32.50
C ALA A 313 12.52 28.55 -31.06
N CYS A 314 11.74 29.45 -30.45
CA CYS A 314 11.91 29.84 -29.05
C CYS A 314 11.28 28.83 -28.07
N PHE A 315 10.52 27.85 -28.57
CA PHE A 315 9.82 26.87 -27.75
C PHE A 315 10.46 25.50 -27.90
N LEU A 316 10.61 24.79 -26.78
CA LEU A 316 11.07 23.41 -26.80
C LEU A 316 10.04 22.50 -27.47
N ASN A 317 10.54 21.61 -28.34
CA ASN A 317 9.71 20.64 -29.03
C ASN A 317 9.59 19.35 -28.20
N ALA A 318 8.92 19.43 -27.05
CA ALA A 318 8.71 18.27 -26.18
C ALA A 318 7.38 17.58 -26.53
N SER A 319 7.42 16.70 -27.54
CA SER A 319 6.26 15.95 -28.02
C SER A 319 6.02 14.61 -27.31
N VAL A 320 6.72 14.33 -26.21
CA VAL A 320 6.78 12.99 -25.62
C VAL A 320 5.77 12.86 -24.47
N SER A 321 4.78 11.98 -24.63
CA SER A 321 3.78 11.67 -23.59
C SER A 321 4.28 10.72 -22.51
N ARG A 322 5.48 10.14 -22.67
CA ARG A 322 6.11 9.19 -21.73
C ARG A 322 5.24 8.00 -21.30
N GLY A 323 4.34 7.56 -22.18
CA GLY A 323 3.44 6.44 -21.90
C GLY A 323 2.17 6.82 -21.13
N PHE A 324 1.99 8.09 -20.75
CA PHE A 324 0.71 8.57 -20.23
C PHE A 324 -0.37 8.43 -21.30
N CYS A 325 -1.50 7.83 -20.88
CA CYS A 325 -2.64 7.58 -21.75
C CYS A 325 -3.89 8.22 -21.17
N LYS A 326 -4.79 8.64 -22.05
CA LYS A 326 -6.13 9.07 -21.67
C LYS A 326 -6.84 7.94 -20.89
N ASP A 327 -7.68 8.33 -19.93
CA ASP A 327 -8.51 7.45 -19.11
C ASP A 327 -7.73 6.50 -18.18
N THR A 328 -6.46 6.83 -17.93
CA THR A 328 -5.64 6.22 -16.87
C THR A 328 -5.66 7.06 -15.60
N TRP A 329 -5.32 6.45 -14.47
CA TRP A 329 -5.44 7.02 -13.12
C TRP A 329 -4.09 7.17 -12.44
N LEU A 330 -3.98 8.21 -11.61
CA LEU A 330 -2.78 8.53 -10.85
C LEU A 330 -3.14 9.22 -9.53
N GLU A 331 -2.13 9.42 -8.68
CA GLU A 331 -2.22 10.27 -7.49
C GLU A 331 -1.66 11.66 -7.82
N ALA A 332 -2.35 12.74 -7.49
CA ALA A 332 -1.90 14.09 -7.79
C ALA A 332 -2.06 15.01 -6.58
N VAL A 333 -1.17 15.98 -6.48
CA VAL A 333 -1.26 17.04 -5.47
C VAL A 333 -2.51 17.88 -5.72
N ASN A 334 -3.26 18.17 -4.65
CA ASN A 334 -4.38 19.09 -4.73
C ASN A 334 -3.85 20.53 -4.98
N PRO A 335 -4.19 21.16 -6.12
CA PRO A 335 -3.67 22.48 -6.47
C PRO A 335 -4.16 23.60 -5.55
N LEU A 336 -5.29 23.40 -4.84
CA LEU A 336 -5.81 24.36 -3.87
C LEU A 336 -5.28 24.13 -2.46
N GLN A 337 -4.79 22.92 -2.17
CA GLN A 337 -4.27 22.56 -0.87
C GLN A 337 -3.05 21.65 -1.07
N PRO A 338 -1.85 22.22 -1.27
CA PRO A 338 -0.67 21.44 -1.61
C PRO A 338 -0.33 20.34 -0.59
N ALA A 339 -0.75 20.45 0.67
CA ALA A 339 -0.58 19.40 1.66
C ALA A 339 -1.43 18.13 1.40
N GLU A 340 -2.35 18.13 0.44
CA GLU A 340 -3.22 16.99 0.15
C GLU A 340 -2.85 16.30 -1.16
N PHE A 341 -3.02 14.98 -1.19
CA PHE A 341 -2.99 14.18 -2.40
C PHE A 341 -4.40 13.71 -2.72
N CYS A 342 -4.73 13.67 -3.99
CA CYS A 342 -6.05 13.30 -4.46
C CYS A 342 -5.93 12.24 -5.56
N VAL A 343 -6.99 11.44 -5.66
CA VAL A 343 -7.21 10.58 -6.82
C VAL A 343 -7.46 11.47 -8.03
N ALA A 344 -6.71 11.27 -9.12
CA ALA A 344 -6.92 12.00 -10.36
C ALA A 344 -6.94 11.08 -11.58
N ARG A 345 -7.76 11.46 -12.57
CA ARG A 345 -7.88 10.79 -13.86
C ARG A 345 -7.35 11.68 -14.97
N ILE A 346 -6.59 11.08 -15.90
CA ILE A 346 -6.13 11.76 -17.11
C ILE A 346 -7.29 11.83 -18.12
N THR A 347 -7.84 13.02 -18.36
CA THR A 347 -8.96 13.22 -19.29
C THR A 347 -8.50 13.50 -20.72
N GLN A 348 -7.29 14.03 -20.88
CA GLN A 348 -6.69 14.34 -22.16
C GLN A 348 -5.16 14.30 -22.07
N VAL A 349 -4.51 13.90 -23.17
CA VAL A 349 -3.06 13.94 -23.36
C VAL A 349 -2.78 14.64 -24.69
N LYS A 350 -1.98 15.70 -24.69
CA LYS A 350 -1.57 16.44 -25.88
C LYS A 350 -0.08 16.74 -25.82
N GLY A 351 0.72 15.92 -26.51
CA GLY A 351 2.18 15.97 -26.41
C GLY A 351 2.63 15.70 -24.97
N GLN A 352 3.30 16.67 -24.37
CA GLN A 352 3.76 16.66 -22.97
C GLN A 352 2.71 17.13 -21.95
N LEU A 353 1.54 17.61 -22.38
CA LEU A 353 0.52 18.15 -21.47
C LEU A 353 -0.56 17.12 -21.14
N LEU A 354 -0.92 17.06 -19.86
CA LEU A 354 -1.93 16.19 -19.28
C LEU A 354 -3.05 17.05 -18.69
N TRP A 355 -4.30 16.69 -18.99
CA TRP A 355 -5.47 17.26 -18.33
C TRP A 355 -5.90 16.31 -17.22
N LEU A 356 -5.87 16.78 -15.98
CA LEU A 356 -6.18 16.02 -14.79
C LEU A 356 -7.52 16.43 -14.22
N ARG A 357 -8.41 15.46 -14.07
CA ARG A 357 -9.63 15.61 -13.29
C ARG A 357 -9.44 15.01 -11.92
N PHE A 358 -9.60 15.83 -10.89
CA PHE A 358 -9.55 15.40 -9.50
C PHE A 358 -10.90 14.82 -9.07
N GLU A 359 -10.87 13.68 -8.41
CA GLU A 359 -12.05 12.97 -7.90
C GLU A 359 -12.14 13.11 -6.38
N GLY A 360 -13.37 13.11 -5.84
CA GLY A 360 -13.59 13.12 -4.38
C GLY A 360 -13.45 14.49 -3.69
N LEU A 361 -13.15 15.55 -4.43
CA LEU A 361 -13.10 16.93 -3.90
C LEU A 361 -14.50 17.44 -3.50
N SER A 362 -14.57 18.25 -2.45
CA SER A 362 -15.83 18.85 -1.97
C SER A 362 -16.46 19.82 -2.98
N LYS A 363 -15.61 20.46 -3.80
CA LYS A 363 -15.99 21.31 -4.92
C LYS A 363 -15.30 20.76 -6.18
N PRO A 364 -16.06 20.47 -7.26
CA PRO A 364 -15.46 20.06 -8.52
C PRO A 364 -14.52 21.14 -9.04
N LEU A 365 -13.29 20.74 -9.40
CA LEU A 365 -12.35 21.61 -10.08
C LEU A 365 -12.43 21.40 -11.58
N ALA A 366 -12.17 22.46 -12.35
CA ALA A 366 -11.88 22.32 -13.76
C ALA A 366 -10.64 21.43 -13.94
N ASP A 367 -10.52 20.81 -15.12
CA ASP A 367 -9.36 19.97 -15.41
C ASP A 367 -8.07 20.80 -15.28
N CYS A 368 -7.16 20.36 -14.42
CA CYS A 368 -5.87 21.00 -14.21
C CYS A 368 -4.89 20.53 -15.28
N ILE A 369 -4.16 21.46 -15.89
CA ILE A 369 -3.19 21.14 -16.93
C ILE A 369 -1.81 21.04 -16.29
N VAL A 370 -1.15 19.91 -16.45
CA VAL A 370 0.21 19.69 -15.96
C VAL A 370 1.10 19.12 -17.06
N ASP A 371 2.41 19.33 -16.93
CA ASP A 371 3.39 18.66 -17.77
C ASP A 371 3.64 17.21 -17.32
N VAL A 372 4.03 16.32 -18.24
CA VAL A 372 4.43 14.93 -17.93
C VAL A 372 5.62 14.82 -16.97
N GLU A 373 6.46 15.85 -16.86
CA GLU A 373 7.54 15.97 -15.87
C GLU A 373 7.13 16.67 -14.58
N SER A 374 5.87 17.02 -14.42
CA SER A 374 5.38 17.62 -13.18
C SER A 374 5.78 16.76 -11.98
N MET A 375 6.31 17.42 -10.95
CA MET A 375 6.68 16.80 -9.68
C MET A 375 5.49 16.72 -8.70
N ASP A 376 4.30 17.07 -9.19
CA ASP A 376 3.04 17.07 -8.44
C ASP A 376 2.10 15.92 -8.88
N ILE A 377 2.57 15.00 -9.72
CA ILE A 377 1.86 13.79 -10.14
C ILE A 377 2.65 12.54 -9.76
N PHE A 378 1.96 11.50 -9.30
CA PHE A 378 2.59 10.33 -8.70
C PHE A 378 1.87 9.04 -9.15
N PRO A 379 2.59 7.90 -9.23
CA PRO A 379 1.97 6.63 -9.59
C PRO A 379 0.97 6.19 -8.51
N VAL A 380 -0.03 5.41 -8.94
CA VAL A 380 -0.98 4.76 -8.04
C VAL A 380 -0.24 3.95 -6.96
N GLY A 381 -0.55 4.20 -5.69
CA GLY A 381 0.06 3.56 -4.53
C GLY A 381 1.24 4.31 -3.93
N TRP A 382 1.62 5.49 -4.46
CA TRP A 382 2.72 6.29 -3.91
C TRP A 382 2.43 6.76 -2.47
N CYS A 383 1.21 7.21 -2.20
CA CYS A 383 0.74 7.61 -0.88
C CYS A 383 0.80 6.44 0.11
N GLU A 384 0.31 5.26 -0.26
CA GLU A 384 0.40 4.05 0.57
C GLU A 384 1.85 3.69 0.88
N ALA A 385 2.73 3.69 -0.13
CA ALA A 385 4.15 3.36 0.02
C ALA A 385 4.89 4.33 0.96
N ASN A 386 4.48 5.59 1.01
CA ASN A 386 5.09 6.63 1.84
C ASN A 386 4.30 6.90 3.14
N SER A 387 3.31 6.06 3.47
CA SER A 387 2.43 6.23 4.64
C SER A 387 1.80 7.63 4.71
N TYR A 388 1.45 8.18 3.54
CA TYR A 388 0.82 9.48 3.40
C TYR A 388 -0.68 9.32 3.09
N PRO A 389 -1.56 10.13 3.71
CA PRO A 389 -2.98 10.03 3.43
C PRO A 389 -3.29 10.46 1.99
N LEU A 390 -4.03 9.61 1.29
CA LEU A 390 -4.70 9.96 0.05
C LEU A 390 -6.11 10.44 0.41
N THR A 391 -6.51 11.62 -0.07
CA THR A 391 -7.84 12.18 0.19
C THR A 391 -8.89 11.16 -0.23
N ALA A 392 -9.60 10.64 0.78
CA ALA A 392 -10.61 9.62 0.57
C ALA A 392 -11.68 10.17 -0.38
N ILE A 393 -12.01 9.39 -1.41
CA ILE A 393 -13.21 9.66 -2.21
C ILE A 393 -14.37 9.60 -1.24
N ARG A 394 -14.93 10.77 -0.87
CA ARG A 394 -16.16 10.84 -0.08
C ARG A 394 -17.16 9.98 -0.82
N LYS A 395 -17.46 8.80 -0.29
CA LYS A 395 -18.30 7.84 -0.96
C LYS A 395 -19.61 8.54 -1.30
N ALA A 396 -19.84 8.74 -2.60
CA ALA A 396 -21.18 8.69 -3.11
C ALA A 396 -21.75 7.38 -2.56
N VAL A 397 -22.77 7.49 -1.72
CA VAL A 397 -23.65 6.39 -1.33
C VAL A 397 -23.86 5.52 -2.56
N CYS A 398 -23.32 4.29 -2.55
CA CYS A 398 -23.50 3.23 -3.55
C CYS A 398 -24.28 3.65 -4.80
N SER A 399 -23.68 4.42 -5.71
CA SER A 399 -24.40 4.87 -6.89
C SER A 399 -23.44 5.28 -7.99
N VAL A 400 -22.61 4.33 -8.45
CA VAL A 400 -22.10 4.43 -9.83
C VAL A 400 -22.24 3.11 -10.59
N ASN A 401 -22.17 1.92 -9.96
CA ASN A 401 -22.35 0.67 -10.74
C ASN A 401 -23.20 -0.47 -10.17
N GLY A 402 -23.68 -0.45 -8.90
CA GLY A 402 -24.64 -1.43 -8.35
C GLY A 402 -24.24 -2.93 -8.39
N LYS A 403 -23.14 -3.27 -9.05
CA LYS A 403 -22.74 -4.62 -9.44
C LYS A 403 -22.09 -5.38 -8.30
N TYR A 404 -21.45 -4.70 -7.35
CA TYR A 404 -20.79 -5.31 -6.19
C TYR A 404 -21.44 -4.96 -4.85
N CYS A 405 -22.55 -4.23 -4.88
CA CYS A 405 -23.29 -3.84 -3.68
C CYS A 405 -24.66 -4.54 -3.67
N CYS A 406 -24.94 -5.28 -2.60
CA CYS A 406 -26.24 -5.91 -2.45
C CYS A 406 -27.18 -5.01 -1.65
N SER A 407 -28.48 -5.17 -1.93
CA SER A 407 -29.54 -4.65 -1.07
C SER A 407 -29.45 -5.30 0.32
N GLN A 408 -30.36 -4.88 1.20
CA GLN A 408 -30.51 -5.51 2.52
C GLN A 408 -30.76 -7.02 2.36
N ILE A 409 -30.08 -7.81 3.19
CA ILE A 409 -30.28 -9.24 3.33
C ILE A 409 -31.16 -9.48 4.54
N PHE A 410 -32.33 -10.07 4.31
CA PHE A 410 -33.30 -10.37 5.34
C PHE A 410 -33.00 -11.71 5.98
N ILE A 411 -33.14 -11.80 7.32
CA ILE A 411 -33.14 -13.06 8.07
C ILE A 411 -34.60 -13.38 8.39
N ASN A 412 -35.19 -14.32 7.65
CA ASN A 412 -36.60 -14.65 7.76
C ASN A 412 -36.85 -15.61 8.94
N HIS A 413 -36.94 -15.08 10.16
CA HIS A 413 -36.98 -15.84 11.43
C HIS A 413 -38.10 -16.91 11.51
N ARG A 414 -39.17 -16.77 10.72
CA ARG A 414 -40.30 -17.73 10.66
C ARG A 414 -40.03 -18.91 9.74
N CYS A 415 -39.02 -18.82 8.88
CA CYS A 415 -38.62 -19.90 7.99
C CYS A 415 -37.97 -21.06 8.76
N PHE A 416 -37.99 -22.25 8.16
CA PHE A 416 -37.41 -23.44 8.76
C PHE A 416 -35.88 -23.32 8.86
N SER A 417 -35.33 -23.32 10.08
CA SER A 417 -33.90 -23.11 10.35
C SER A 417 -33.02 -24.36 10.15
N GLY A 418 -33.59 -25.48 9.72
CA GLY A 418 -32.80 -26.70 9.48
C GLY A 418 -32.29 -27.40 10.75
N PRO A 419 -31.45 -28.44 10.58
CA PRO A 419 -30.91 -29.24 11.67
C PRO A 419 -29.65 -28.62 12.32
N TYR A 420 -28.92 -27.76 11.61
CA TYR A 420 -27.64 -27.21 12.10
C TYR A 420 -27.80 -25.93 12.92
N LEU A 421 -28.82 -25.11 12.64
CA LEU A 421 -29.03 -23.79 13.26
C LEU A 421 -30.04 -23.86 14.41
N ASN A 422 -29.78 -23.09 15.46
CA ASN A 422 -30.68 -23.00 16.61
C ASN A 422 -31.77 -21.96 16.36
N LYS A 423 -33.03 -22.41 16.23
CA LYS A 423 -34.18 -21.54 15.98
C LYS A 423 -34.33 -20.38 16.98
N GLY A 424 -34.04 -20.62 18.26
CA GLY A 424 -34.11 -19.59 19.30
C GLY A 424 -33.08 -18.47 19.06
N ARG A 425 -31.82 -18.83 18.79
CA ARG A 425 -30.76 -17.86 18.51
C ARG A 425 -30.97 -17.12 17.19
N ILE A 426 -31.48 -17.81 16.17
CA ILE A 426 -31.84 -17.17 14.89
C ILE A 426 -32.93 -16.12 15.09
N ALA A 427 -33.87 -16.32 16.02
CA ALA A 427 -34.92 -15.34 16.34
C ALA A 427 -34.41 -14.11 17.11
N GLU A 428 -33.18 -14.15 17.64
CA GLU A 428 -32.51 -13.03 18.32
C GLU A 428 -31.62 -12.20 17.37
N LEU A 429 -31.39 -12.67 16.14
CA LEU A 429 -30.62 -11.92 15.14
C LEU A 429 -31.42 -10.71 14.62
N PRO A 430 -30.76 -9.64 14.14
CA PRO A 430 -31.43 -8.57 13.42
C PRO A 430 -32.19 -9.10 12.20
N GLN A 431 -33.31 -8.44 11.90
CA GLN A 431 -34.19 -8.78 10.78
C GLN A 431 -33.50 -8.56 9.42
N THR A 432 -32.54 -7.64 9.36
CA THR A 432 -31.84 -7.19 8.14
C THR A 432 -30.36 -6.91 8.41
N VAL A 433 -29.52 -7.17 7.41
CA VAL A 433 -28.08 -6.80 7.37
C VAL A 433 -27.79 -6.11 6.03
N GLY A 434 -26.96 -5.06 6.02
CA GLY A 434 -26.75 -4.19 4.85
C GLY A 434 -27.72 -3.00 4.77
N PRO A 435 -27.77 -2.26 3.65
CA PRO A 435 -27.12 -2.51 2.36
C PRO A 435 -25.61 -2.28 2.40
N GLY A 436 -24.87 -2.82 1.43
CA GLY A 436 -23.41 -2.64 1.35
C GLY A 436 -22.72 -3.59 0.37
N LYS A 437 -21.39 -3.60 0.39
CA LYS A 437 -20.57 -4.49 -0.45
C LYS A 437 -20.94 -5.96 -0.21
N CYS A 438 -21.19 -6.72 -1.28
CA CYS A 438 -21.70 -8.09 -1.21
C CYS A 438 -20.85 -8.96 -0.29
N THR A 439 -19.53 -8.91 -0.42
CA THR A 439 -18.61 -9.74 0.38
C THR A 439 -18.70 -9.44 1.86
N LEU A 440 -18.79 -8.16 2.26
CA LEU A 440 -18.88 -7.75 3.66
C LEU A 440 -20.23 -8.11 4.27
N VAL A 441 -21.33 -7.76 3.59
CA VAL A 441 -22.70 -8.06 4.06
C VAL A 441 -22.90 -9.56 4.20
N LEU A 442 -22.49 -10.35 3.19
CA LEU A 442 -22.60 -11.81 3.25
C LEU A 442 -21.68 -12.42 4.31
N LYS A 443 -20.45 -11.93 4.47
CA LYS A 443 -19.53 -12.37 5.54
C LYS A 443 -20.13 -12.15 6.93
N GLU A 444 -20.76 -11.00 7.15
CA GLU A 444 -21.45 -10.69 8.40
C GLU A 444 -22.62 -11.64 8.65
N VAL A 445 -23.52 -11.80 7.67
CA VAL A 445 -24.66 -12.73 7.75
C VAL A 445 -24.18 -14.16 8.05
N LEU A 446 -23.20 -14.68 7.30
CA LEU A 446 -22.65 -16.02 7.51
C LEU A 446 -22.05 -16.18 8.90
N THR A 447 -21.32 -15.17 9.39
CA THR A 447 -20.75 -15.17 10.75
C THR A 447 -21.82 -15.26 11.83
N MET A 448 -22.92 -14.52 11.67
CA MET A 448 -24.06 -14.58 12.59
C MET A 448 -24.76 -15.95 12.58
N LEU A 449 -24.93 -16.56 11.39
CA LEU A 449 -25.49 -17.90 11.24
C LEU A 449 -24.59 -18.96 11.89
N ILE A 450 -23.28 -18.87 11.70
CA ILE A 450 -22.28 -19.74 12.34
C ILE A 450 -22.40 -19.66 13.87
N ASN A 451 -22.50 -18.45 14.43
CA ASN A 451 -22.61 -18.24 15.87
C ASN A 451 -23.97 -18.69 16.44
N SER A 452 -25.01 -18.67 15.60
CA SER A 452 -26.35 -19.17 15.92
C SER A 452 -26.49 -20.71 15.82
N ALA A 453 -25.44 -21.42 15.42
CA ALA A 453 -25.48 -22.86 15.23
C ALA A 453 -25.40 -23.66 16.55
N TYR A 454 -25.95 -24.90 16.55
CA TYR A 454 -25.74 -25.85 17.66
C TYR A 454 -24.28 -26.30 17.77
N LYS A 455 -23.62 -26.44 16.61
CA LYS A 455 -22.21 -26.80 16.45
C LYS A 455 -21.58 -25.95 15.33
N PRO A 456 -21.04 -24.75 15.64
CA PRO A 456 -20.50 -23.80 14.66
C PRO A 456 -19.47 -24.42 13.70
N ALA A 457 -18.58 -25.27 14.20
CA ALA A 457 -17.59 -25.99 13.38
C ALA A 457 -18.20 -26.88 12.29
N ARG A 458 -19.44 -27.37 12.45
CA ARG A 458 -20.11 -28.15 11.40
C ARG A 458 -20.66 -27.25 10.31
N VAL A 459 -21.29 -26.13 10.67
CA VAL A 459 -21.78 -25.13 9.70
C VAL A 459 -20.62 -24.61 8.87
N LEU A 460 -19.51 -24.25 9.51
CA LEU A 460 -18.31 -23.78 8.84
C LEU A 460 -17.83 -24.76 7.75
N ARG A 461 -17.77 -26.06 8.04
CA ARG A 461 -17.44 -27.11 7.05
C ARG A 461 -18.45 -27.24 5.91
N GLU A 462 -19.74 -27.06 6.18
CA GLU A 462 -20.74 -27.11 5.10
C GLU A 462 -20.62 -25.89 4.18
N LEU A 463 -20.25 -24.72 4.71
CA LEU A 463 -20.01 -23.49 3.93
C LEU A 463 -18.80 -23.59 3.01
N GLN A 464 -17.73 -24.29 3.42
CA GLN A 464 -16.56 -24.55 2.55
C GLN A 464 -16.92 -25.33 1.28
N LEU A 465 -18.03 -26.07 1.30
CA LEU A 465 -18.48 -26.93 0.21
C LEU A 465 -19.52 -26.24 -0.67
N VAL A 466 -19.71 -24.92 -0.51
CA VAL A 466 -20.57 -24.10 -1.37
C VAL A 466 -19.70 -23.57 -2.50
N GLU A 467 -19.93 -24.09 -3.70
CA GLU A 467 -19.20 -23.73 -4.91
C GLU A 467 -20.14 -23.76 -6.12
N ASP A 468 -19.95 -22.81 -7.03
CA ASP A 468 -20.50 -22.82 -8.38
C ASP A 468 -19.41 -22.29 -9.32
N PRO A 469 -19.03 -23.03 -10.39
CA PRO A 469 -18.00 -22.59 -11.33
C PRO A 469 -18.30 -21.26 -12.03
N LYS A 470 -19.58 -20.85 -12.10
CA LYS A 470 -20.00 -19.60 -12.74
C LYS A 470 -19.91 -18.39 -11.81
N TRP A 471 -19.71 -18.60 -10.51
CA TRP A 471 -19.68 -17.50 -9.55
C TRP A 471 -18.34 -16.79 -9.53
N ASN A 472 -18.40 -15.47 -9.46
CA ASN A 472 -17.24 -14.64 -9.17
C ASN A 472 -17.14 -14.49 -7.65
N CYS A 473 -16.24 -15.28 -7.05
CA CYS A 473 -16.10 -15.35 -5.60
C CYS A 473 -14.76 -14.79 -5.13
N LEU A 474 -14.79 -14.16 -3.96
CA LEU A 474 -13.62 -13.85 -3.14
C LEU A 474 -13.48 -14.91 -2.04
N GLU A 475 -12.27 -15.38 -1.79
CA GLU A 475 -11.99 -16.29 -0.69
C GLU A 475 -11.85 -15.52 0.62
N GLU A 476 -12.71 -15.81 1.59
CA GLU A 476 -12.80 -15.08 2.84
C GLU A 476 -12.64 -16.03 4.02
N THR A 477 -11.83 -15.65 5.02
CA THR A 477 -11.69 -16.51 6.20
C THR A 477 -12.73 -16.21 7.27
N LEU A 478 -13.59 -17.19 7.55
CA LEU A 478 -14.58 -17.14 8.62
C LEU A 478 -14.05 -17.82 9.89
N LYS A 479 -14.38 -17.25 11.06
CA LYS A 479 -13.96 -17.74 12.38
C LYS A 479 -15.18 -18.12 13.22
N ALA A 480 -15.05 -19.18 14.01
CA ALA A 480 -16.09 -19.62 14.94
C ALA A 480 -15.48 -20.00 16.30
N LYS A 481 -16.13 -19.63 17.40
CA LYS A 481 -15.74 -20.08 18.76
C LYS A 481 -16.81 -21.00 19.33
N TYR A 482 -16.41 -22.18 19.81
CA TYR A 482 -17.33 -23.14 20.43
C TYR A 482 -16.66 -23.95 21.53
N LYS A 483 -17.23 -23.90 22.74
CA LYS A 483 -16.73 -24.60 23.95
C LYS A 483 -15.23 -24.35 24.20
N GLY A 484 -14.81 -23.08 24.11
CA GLY A 484 -13.41 -22.67 24.34
C GLY A 484 -12.45 -22.97 23.19
N LYS A 485 -12.89 -23.64 22.12
CA LYS A 485 -12.08 -23.91 20.92
C LYS A 485 -12.44 -22.94 19.79
N SER A 486 -11.41 -22.46 19.08
CA SER A 486 -11.55 -21.63 17.88
C SER A 486 -11.42 -22.49 16.62
N TYR A 487 -12.27 -22.23 15.63
CA TYR A 487 -12.26 -22.87 14.32
C TYR A 487 -12.15 -21.78 13.26
N ARG A 488 -11.38 -22.03 12.20
CA ARG A 488 -11.18 -21.09 11.09
C ARG A 488 -11.23 -21.87 9.77
N SER A 489 -11.86 -21.29 8.76
CA SER A 489 -11.96 -21.89 7.42
C SER A 489 -12.13 -20.81 6.37
N SER A 490 -11.51 -21.03 5.21
CA SER A 490 -11.72 -20.20 4.04
C SER A 490 -13.02 -20.60 3.34
N VAL A 491 -13.86 -19.61 3.01
CA VAL A 491 -15.17 -19.77 2.37
C VAL A 491 -15.22 -18.82 1.19
N ARG A 492 -15.69 -19.32 0.04
CA ARG A 492 -15.86 -18.51 -1.17
C ARG A 492 -17.18 -17.74 -1.07
N ILE A 493 -17.11 -16.40 -1.11
CA ILE A 493 -18.27 -15.50 -1.03
C ILE A 493 -18.41 -14.76 -2.36
N VAL A 494 -19.63 -14.71 -2.91
CA VAL A 494 -19.88 -14.01 -4.17
C VAL A 494 -19.62 -12.50 -4.06
N ARG A 495 -19.02 -11.94 -5.11
CA ARG A 495 -18.70 -10.51 -5.21
C ARG A 495 -19.82 -9.74 -5.90
N LEU A 496 -20.55 -10.38 -6.80
CA LEU A 496 -21.55 -9.74 -7.67
C LEU A 496 -22.95 -9.76 -7.07
N ALA A 497 -23.63 -8.61 -7.08
CA ALA A 497 -24.98 -8.40 -6.57
C ALA A 497 -26.02 -9.30 -7.24
N GLU A 498 -25.88 -9.55 -8.54
CA GLU A 498 -26.75 -10.47 -9.29
C GLU A 498 -26.64 -11.93 -8.81
N GLN A 499 -25.50 -12.31 -8.22
CA GLN A 499 -25.24 -13.68 -7.74
C GLN A 499 -25.68 -13.88 -6.28
N VAL A 500 -26.01 -12.80 -5.56
CA VAL A 500 -26.31 -12.83 -4.12
C VAL A 500 -27.54 -13.68 -3.81
N SER A 501 -28.59 -13.59 -4.63
CA SER A 501 -29.83 -14.36 -4.42
C SER A 501 -29.56 -15.86 -4.47
N ASP A 502 -28.89 -16.33 -5.53
CA ASP A 502 -28.58 -17.74 -5.74
C ASP A 502 -27.57 -18.26 -4.70
N PHE A 503 -26.60 -17.43 -4.32
CA PHE A 503 -25.67 -17.74 -3.24
C PHE A 503 -26.41 -17.99 -1.91
N CYS A 504 -27.29 -17.07 -1.49
CA CYS A 504 -28.05 -17.20 -0.25
C CYS A 504 -28.91 -18.47 -0.24
N ARG A 505 -29.60 -18.75 -1.35
CA ARG A 505 -30.43 -19.96 -1.52
C ARG A 505 -29.59 -21.23 -1.43
N THR A 506 -28.45 -21.26 -2.11
CA THR A 506 -27.55 -22.42 -2.12
C THR A 506 -26.98 -22.71 -0.74
N VAL A 507 -26.55 -21.68 -0.01
CA VAL A 507 -26.11 -21.82 1.39
C VAL A 507 -27.25 -22.38 2.26
N CYS A 508 -28.46 -21.83 2.14
CA CYS A 508 -29.62 -22.32 2.89
C CYS A 508 -29.90 -23.81 2.64
N VAL A 509 -29.90 -24.23 1.37
CA VAL A 509 -30.11 -25.62 0.98
C VAL A 509 -28.99 -26.51 1.50
N ARG A 510 -27.74 -26.06 1.43
CA ARG A 510 -26.56 -26.80 1.94
C ARG A 510 -26.65 -27.03 3.45
N LEU A 511 -27.19 -26.05 4.18
CA LEU A 511 -27.50 -26.13 5.61
C LEU A 511 -28.84 -26.84 5.90
N GLN A 512 -29.51 -27.40 4.90
CA GLN A 512 -30.80 -28.10 5.04
C GLN A 512 -31.87 -27.22 5.72
N CYS A 513 -31.80 -25.92 5.49
CA CYS A 513 -32.76 -24.92 5.91
C CYS A 513 -33.77 -24.65 4.78
N CYS A 514 -34.78 -23.82 5.05
CA CYS A 514 -35.58 -23.24 3.99
C CYS A 514 -34.70 -22.41 3.04
N PRO A 515 -34.83 -22.54 1.71
CA PRO A 515 -34.09 -21.73 0.73
C PRO A 515 -34.21 -20.22 0.95
N ASN A 516 -35.29 -19.78 1.59
CA ASN A 516 -35.54 -18.38 1.89
C ASN A 516 -35.28 -18.05 3.37
N LEU A 517 -34.52 -18.85 4.12
CA LEU A 517 -34.19 -18.55 5.52
C LEU A 517 -33.46 -17.20 5.64
N PHE A 518 -32.55 -16.92 4.71
CA PHE A 518 -32.00 -15.59 4.52
C PHE A 518 -31.83 -15.30 3.02
N GLY A 519 -31.84 -14.03 2.65
CA GLY A 519 -31.67 -13.60 1.26
C GLY A 519 -32.20 -12.19 1.02
N PRO A 520 -32.17 -11.70 -0.24
CA PRO A 520 -32.60 -10.33 -0.57
C PRO A 520 -34.12 -10.12 -0.46
N THR A 521 -34.90 -11.20 -0.29
CA THR A 521 -36.36 -11.15 -0.19
C THR A 521 -36.84 -11.34 1.24
N LEU A 522 -37.59 -10.36 1.76
CA LEU A 522 -38.34 -10.51 3.00
C LEU A 522 -39.51 -11.47 2.78
N VAL A 523 -39.58 -12.51 3.62
CA VAL A 523 -40.67 -13.49 3.59
C VAL A 523 -41.62 -13.22 4.76
N SER A 524 -42.89 -12.99 4.43
CA SER A 524 -43.97 -12.79 5.41
C SER A 524 -44.37 -14.11 6.10
N ASP A 525 -45.48 -14.11 6.85
CA ASP A 525 -45.94 -15.30 7.59
C ASP A 525 -46.16 -16.55 6.73
N ASN A 526 -46.43 -16.36 5.43
CA ASN A 526 -46.62 -17.44 4.46
C ASN A 526 -45.40 -17.57 3.56
N CYS A 527 -44.50 -18.50 3.91
CA CYS A 527 -43.32 -18.78 3.11
C CYS A 527 -43.69 -19.44 1.76
N PRO A 528 -43.16 -18.97 0.61
CA PRO A 528 -43.41 -19.59 -0.70
C PRO A 528 -43.05 -21.08 -0.78
N GLU A 529 -42.08 -21.52 0.03
CA GLU A 529 -41.63 -22.90 0.11
C GLU A 529 -42.51 -23.76 1.05
N ASN A 530 -43.61 -23.18 1.58
CA ASN A 530 -44.52 -23.77 2.55
C ASN A 530 -43.80 -24.43 3.74
N CYS A 531 -42.66 -23.87 4.14
CA CYS A 531 -41.77 -24.53 5.10
C CYS A 531 -42.35 -24.62 6.52
N SER A 532 -43.35 -23.79 6.84
CA SER A 532 -44.07 -23.77 8.12
C SER A 532 -45.12 -24.89 8.25
N ILE A 533 -45.57 -25.48 7.13
CA ILE A 533 -46.63 -26.51 7.09
C ILE A 533 -46.07 -27.91 7.41
N TYR A 534 -44.78 -28.13 7.16
CA TYR A 534 -44.14 -29.43 7.36
C TYR A 534 -43.53 -29.55 8.76
N THR A 535 -43.81 -30.66 9.45
CA THR A 535 -43.07 -31.02 10.67
C THR A 535 -41.58 -31.17 10.36
N LYS A 536 -40.70 -30.89 11.33
CA LYS A 536 -39.23 -30.98 11.18
C LYS A 536 -38.78 -32.28 10.49
N THR A 537 -39.40 -33.41 10.83
CA THR A 537 -39.14 -34.73 10.24
C THR A 537 -39.56 -34.81 8.77
N LYS A 538 -40.71 -34.21 8.42
CA LYS A 538 -41.26 -34.21 7.05
C LYS A 538 -40.48 -33.25 6.15
N TYR A 539 -40.09 -32.07 6.63
CA TYR A 539 -39.30 -31.11 5.84
C TYR A 539 -37.92 -31.67 5.47
N THR A 540 -37.19 -32.24 6.43
CA THR A 540 -35.89 -32.89 6.17
C THR A 540 -36.01 -34.10 5.23
N TYR A 541 -37.16 -34.79 5.21
CA TYR A 541 -37.39 -35.90 4.28
C TYR A 541 -37.57 -35.43 2.83
N TYR A 542 -38.38 -34.39 2.60
CA TYR A 542 -38.66 -33.88 1.25
C TYR A 542 -37.52 -33.03 0.67
N TYR A 543 -36.82 -32.26 1.51
CA TYR A 543 -35.82 -31.28 1.06
C TYR A 543 -34.37 -31.63 1.46
N GLY A 544 -34.14 -32.56 2.39
CA GLY A 544 -32.80 -32.90 2.91
C GLY A 544 -32.13 -34.14 2.28
N LYS A 545 -32.77 -34.84 1.33
CA LYS A 545 -32.30 -36.15 0.80
C LYS A 545 -32.20 -36.27 -0.72
N ARG A 546 -31.90 -35.19 -1.46
CA ARG A 546 -31.41 -35.35 -2.84
C ARG A 546 -29.88 -35.41 -2.87
N ARG A 547 -29.34 -36.61 -2.60
CA ARG A 547 -28.06 -37.14 -3.14
C ARG A 547 -27.81 -38.58 -2.63
N LYS A 548 -28.40 -39.55 -3.33
CA LYS A 548 -27.76 -40.84 -3.63
C LYS A 548 -28.03 -41.11 -5.10
N VAL A 549 -27.11 -40.66 -5.96
CA VAL A 549 -27.01 -41.15 -7.33
C VAL A 549 -26.46 -42.57 -7.21
N GLY A 550 -27.22 -43.54 -7.73
CA GLY A 550 -26.84 -44.94 -7.78
C GLY A 550 -25.58 -45.11 -8.62
N ARG A 551 -24.68 -45.97 -8.14
CA ARG A 551 -23.66 -46.60 -8.98
C ARG A 551 -24.39 -47.51 -9.98
N PRO A 552 -24.06 -47.52 -11.28
CA PRO A 552 -24.53 -48.58 -12.17
C PRO A 552 -23.88 -49.89 -11.76
N SER A 553 -24.67 -50.95 -11.54
CA SER A 553 -24.15 -52.31 -11.41
C SER A 553 -23.84 -52.86 -12.80
N LEU A 554 -22.58 -53.18 -13.05
CA LEU A 554 -22.22 -54.19 -14.03
C LEU A 554 -22.61 -55.55 -13.44
N ALA A 555 -23.28 -56.38 -14.24
CA ALA A 555 -23.66 -57.73 -13.88
C ALA A 555 -22.41 -58.61 -13.73
N GLU A 556 -22.38 -59.47 -12.69
CA GLU A 556 -22.21 -60.93 -12.84
C GLU A 556 -22.39 -61.65 -11.49
N SER A 557 -22.87 -62.88 -11.62
CA SER A 557 -23.40 -63.83 -10.65
C SER A 557 -22.41 -64.40 -9.63
N THR A 558 -22.83 -64.68 -8.39
CA THR A 558 -23.07 -66.06 -7.85
C THR A 558 -23.40 -66.08 -6.34
N GLN A 559 -24.46 -66.85 -6.05
CA GLN A 559 -24.82 -67.67 -4.88
C GLN A 559 -24.52 -67.33 -3.39
N ASP A 560 -25.62 -67.55 -2.64
CA ASP A 560 -25.78 -68.19 -1.32
C ASP A 560 -25.63 -67.44 0.01
N GLY A 561 -26.67 -67.65 0.86
CA GLY A 561 -26.50 -67.80 2.30
C GLY A 561 -27.31 -66.86 3.22
N ASP A 562 -28.58 -67.20 3.48
CA ASP A 562 -29.27 -67.22 4.79
C ASP A 562 -28.61 -66.49 6.00
N THR A 563 -29.27 -65.65 6.82
CA THR A 563 -30.47 -65.95 7.62
C THR A 563 -31.00 -64.70 8.39
N ALA A 564 -32.32 -64.67 8.52
CA ALA A 564 -33.15 -64.31 9.69
C ALA A 564 -33.00 -62.99 10.49
N LYS A 565 -34.16 -62.30 10.53
CA LYS A 565 -34.65 -61.24 11.43
C LYS A 565 -34.62 -61.65 12.92
N SER A 566 -34.68 -60.66 13.84
CA SER A 566 -35.89 -60.37 14.65
C SER A 566 -35.63 -59.60 15.98
N SER A 567 -36.17 -58.38 16.04
CA SER A 567 -37.08 -57.86 17.08
C SER A 567 -36.66 -57.46 18.51
N ARG A 568 -37.16 -56.25 18.87
CA ARG A 568 -38.01 -55.88 20.04
C ARG A 568 -37.39 -55.44 21.39
N ARG A 569 -37.71 -54.16 21.68
CA ARG A 569 -38.39 -53.58 22.89
C ARG A 569 -37.61 -53.29 24.20
N ARG A 570 -37.43 -51.97 24.43
CA ARG A 570 -38.11 -51.08 25.42
C ARG A 570 -37.71 -51.09 26.93
N LYS A 571 -37.49 -49.85 27.44
CA LYS A 571 -37.56 -49.31 28.84
C LYS A 571 -36.41 -49.74 29.78
N LYS A 572 -35.89 -48.96 30.75
CA LYS A 572 -36.42 -47.85 31.56
C LYS A 572 -35.25 -47.10 32.26
N ARG A 573 -35.49 -45.84 32.63
CA ARG A 573 -34.71 -44.96 33.55
C ARG A 573 -34.26 -45.65 34.85
N LYS A 574 -33.09 -45.26 35.39
CA LYS A 574 -32.88 -44.94 36.82
C LYS A 574 -31.74 -43.93 37.01
N THR A 575 -32.00 -42.98 37.91
CA THR A 575 -31.12 -41.99 38.55
C THR A 575 -30.21 -42.64 39.59
N ILE A 576 -29.04 -42.07 39.88
CA ILE A 576 -28.34 -42.06 41.18
C ILE A 576 -27.28 -40.94 41.19
N PHE A 577 -26.88 -40.55 42.39
CA PHE A 577 -26.44 -39.26 42.91
C PHE A 577 -25.00 -39.40 43.51
N VAL A 578 -24.36 -38.28 43.87
CA VAL A 578 -23.17 -38.12 44.77
C VAL A 578 -21.80 -38.42 44.09
N GLN A 579 -20.65 -37.72 44.25
CA GLN A 579 -20.14 -36.84 45.31
C GLN A 579 -19.08 -35.82 44.81
N LYS A 580 -19.05 -34.66 45.49
CA LYS A 580 -17.95 -33.67 45.53
C LYS A 580 -16.66 -34.26 46.11
N LYS A 581 -15.50 -33.80 45.59
CA LYS A 581 -14.29 -33.60 46.42
C LYS A 581 -13.59 -32.29 46.02
N ARG A 582 -13.58 -31.34 46.95
CA ARG A 582 -12.77 -30.11 46.95
C ARG A 582 -11.33 -30.47 47.28
N ARG A 583 -10.37 -29.78 46.67
CA ARG A 583 -9.13 -29.36 47.34
C ARG A 583 -8.92 -27.86 47.10
N SER A 584 -8.49 -27.22 48.18
CA SER A 584 -8.42 -25.79 48.44
C SER A 584 -7.00 -25.29 48.25
N SER A 585 -6.87 -24.07 47.69
CA SER A 585 -6.02 -22.91 48.10
C SER A 585 -4.57 -23.15 48.57
N VAL A 586 -3.58 -22.31 48.23
CA VAL A 586 -3.44 -20.93 48.72
C VAL A 586 -2.59 -20.07 47.77
N VAL A 587 -2.86 -18.78 47.88
CA VAL A 587 -2.48 -17.53 47.20
C VAL A 587 -1.02 -17.11 47.40
N GLY A 588 -0.49 -16.37 46.43
CA GLY A 588 0.53 -15.33 46.64
C GLY A 588 0.27 -14.14 45.70
N TYR A 589 -0.08 -12.98 46.27
CA TYR A 589 -0.23 -11.69 45.59
C TYR A 589 1.13 -10.99 45.50
N ASN A 590 1.40 -10.27 44.40
CA ASN A 590 1.78 -8.85 44.44
C ASN A 590 1.75 -8.20 43.05
N ASN A 591 1.57 -6.88 43.10
CA ASN A 591 1.12 -5.94 42.07
C ASN A 591 2.04 -5.79 40.84
N THR A 592 1.46 -5.47 39.69
CA THR A 592 2.15 -4.94 38.51
C THR A 592 1.63 -3.53 38.20
N GLU A 593 2.55 -2.57 38.25
CA GLU A 593 2.45 -1.24 37.67
C GLU A 593 2.62 -1.31 36.14
N SER A 594 2.18 -0.25 35.47
CA SER A 594 2.11 -0.05 34.02
C SER A 594 3.45 -0.24 33.28
N PRO A 595 3.49 -0.80 32.06
CA PRO A 595 4.74 -0.91 31.29
C PRO A 595 5.05 0.36 30.49
N GLN A 596 6.29 0.81 30.58
CA GLN A 596 6.98 1.64 29.58
C GLN A 596 7.43 0.77 28.39
N PRO A 597 7.76 1.35 27.21
CA PRO A 597 8.18 0.59 26.04
C PRO A 597 9.59 0.02 26.24
N ASP A 598 9.74 -1.29 26.00
CA ASP A 598 10.98 -2.06 26.14
C ASP A 598 11.70 -2.15 24.79
N HIS A 599 13.03 -2.09 24.82
CA HIS A 599 13.96 -2.07 23.67
C HIS A 599 14.20 -3.48 23.07
N THR A 600 13.21 -4.37 23.09
CA THR A 600 13.39 -5.81 22.80
C THR A 600 12.73 -6.31 21.51
N GLU A 601 12.07 -5.45 20.72
CA GLU A 601 11.39 -5.88 19.48
C GLU A 601 12.32 -6.00 18.25
N GLU A 602 13.57 -5.50 18.29
CA GLU A 602 14.46 -5.52 17.11
C GLU A 602 15.14 -6.88 16.84
N GLU A 603 15.26 -7.78 17.83
CA GLU A 603 15.92 -9.09 17.63
C GLU A 603 15.01 -10.15 16.96
N GLU A 604 13.68 -10.03 17.01
CA GLU A 604 12.75 -11.02 16.42
C GLU A 604 12.60 -10.93 14.87
N ALA A 605 13.27 -9.97 14.20
CA ALA A 605 13.07 -9.71 12.77
C ALA A 605 14.06 -10.41 11.80
N ARG A 606 15.13 -11.05 12.29
CA ARG A 606 16.17 -11.64 11.43
C ARG A 606 15.71 -12.96 10.78
N LEU A 607 15.68 -12.99 9.45
CA LEU A 607 15.37 -14.19 8.67
C LEU A 607 16.53 -15.21 8.79
N VAL A 608 16.22 -16.44 9.22
CA VAL A 608 17.16 -17.56 9.24
C VAL A 608 16.82 -18.50 8.09
N LEU A 609 17.82 -18.87 7.27
CA LEU A 609 17.62 -19.70 6.09
C LEU A 609 18.09 -21.13 6.37
N GLU A 610 17.23 -22.11 6.16
CA GLU A 610 17.58 -23.51 6.41
C GLU A 610 18.63 -24.05 5.43
N ARG A 611 18.76 -23.44 4.23
CA ARG A 611 19.68 -23.83 3.17
C ARG A 611 20.16 -22.63 2.37
N ASN A 612 21.31 -22.77 1.70
CA ASN A 612 21.92 -21.77 0.84
C ASN A 612 21.01 -21.42 -0.37
N PRO A 613 20.57 -20.17 -0.55
CA PRO A 613 19.77 -19.75 -1.70
C PRO A 613 20.41 -19.94 -3.08
N LEU A 614 21.73 -20.05 -3.19
CA LEU A 614 22.36 -20.39 -4.46
C LEU A 614 22.04 -21.82 -4.94
N GLU A 615 21.56 -22.67 -4.03
CA GLU A 615 21.16 -24.06 -4.29
C GLU A 615 19.63 -24.23 -4.33
N TRP A 616 18.86 -23.16 -4.12
CA TRP A 616 17.40 -23.24 -4.14
C TRP A 616 16.89 -23.49 -5.56
N SER A 617 16.07 -24.52 -5.69
CA SER A 617 15.28 -24.78 -6.89
C SER A 617 14.12 -23.79 -7.01
N VAL A 618 13.47 -23.75 -8.17
CA VAL A 618 12.22 -22.98 -8.37
C VAL A 618 11.17 -23.34 -7.32
N SER A 619 11.06 -24.62 -6.93
CA SER A 619 10.11 -25.05 -5.89
C SER A 619 10.44 -24.46 -4.53
N ASP A 620 11.72 -24.40 -4.16
CA ASP A 620 12.16 -23.84 -2.88
C ASP A 620 11.89 -22.34 -2.81
N VAL A 621 12.11 -21.61 -3.92
CA VAL A 621 11.75 -20.20 -4.05
C VAL A 621 10.24 -19.99 -3.90
N VAL A 622 9.43 -20.82 -4.57
CA VAL A 622 7.97 -20.74 -4.50
C VAL A 622 7.46 -21.01 -3.08
N ASP A 623 8.00 -22.01 -2.39
CA ASP A 623 7.65 -22.33 -1.01
C ASP A 623 8.03 -21.19 -0.06
N PHE A 624 9.20 -20.58 -0.26
CA PHE A 624 9.59 -19.37 0.48
C PHE A 624 8.60 -18.24 0.25
N ILE A 625 8.32 -17.86 -1.01
CA ILE A 625 7.39 -16.77 -1.33
C ILE A 625 5.99 -17.02 -0.75
N MET A 626 5.50 -18.27 -0.80
CA MET A 626 4.23 -18.69 -0.19
C MET A 626 4.19 -18.53 1.33
N SER A 627 5.34 -18.54 2.00
CA SER A 627 5.45 -18.31 3.45
C SER A 627 5.45 -16.83 3.86
N THR A 628 5.57 -15.91 2.87
CA THR A 628 5.59 -14.46 3.10
C THR A 628 4.23 -13.79 2.83
N ASP A 629 4.17 -12.49 3.06
CA ASP A 629 3.05 -11.63 2.64
C ASP A 629 2.93 -11.46 1.11
N CYS A 630 3.88 -11.99 0.35
CA CYS A 630 3.89 -12.02 -1.12
C CYS A 630 3.36 -13.35 -1.70
N ALA A 631 2.65 -14.17 -0.92
CA ALA A 631 2.19 -15.50 -1.35
C ALA A 631 1.37 -15.51 -2.65
N SER A 632 0.63 -14.42 -2.95
CA SER A 632 -0.11 -14.28 -4.21
C SER A 632 0.78 -14.27 -5.45
N LEU A 633 2.08 -13.96 -5.30
CA LEU A 633 3.05 -13.84 -6.39
C LEU A 633 3.76 -15.15 -6.71
N ALA A 634 3.68 -16.18 -5.86
CA ALA A 634 4.51 -17.37 -6.05
C ALA A 634 4.18 -18.14 -7.35
N LYS A 635 2.96 -17.98 -7.89
CA LYS A 635 2.60 -18.52 -9.21
C LYS A 635 3.47 -17.93 -10.34
N ILE A 636 3.82 -16.64 -10.24
CA ILE A 636 4.68 -15.97 -11.22
C ILE A 636 6.10 -16.53 -11.15
N PHE A 637 6.64 -16.74 -9.94
CA PHE A 637 7.96 -17.36 -9.75
C PHE A 637 8.02 -18.78 -10.34
N GLN A 638 6.94 -19.54 -10.20
CA GLN A 638 6.80 -20.86 -10.79
C GLN A 638 6.69 -20.82 -12.33
N GLU A 639 5.94 -19.85 -12.89
CA GLU A 639 5.72 -19.72 -14.34
C GLU A 639 6.94 -19.15 -15.08
N GLN A 640 7.73 -18.32 -14.40
CA GLN A 640 8.94 -17.67 -14.95
C GLN A 640 10.23 -18.45 -14.63
N ASP A 641 10.12 -19.67 -14.09
CA ASP A 641 11.26 -20.54 -13.72
C ASP A 641 12.34 -19.82 -12.87
N ILE A 642 11.90 -19.03 -11.87
CA ILE A 642 12.80 -18.25 -11.03
C ILE A 642 13.38 -19.13 -9.93
N ASP A 643 14.63 -19.54 -10.08
CA ASP A 643 15.41 -20.24 -9.08
C ASP A 643 16.07 -19.27 -8.07
N GLY A 644 16.77 -19.80 -7.07
CA GLY A 644 17.37 -18.96 -6.03
C GLY A 644 18.49 -18.05 -6.53
N GLN A 645 19.19 -18.42 -7.60
CA GLN A 645 20.21 -17.55 -8.20
C GLN A 645 19.53 -16.36 -8.90
N ALA A 646 18.49 -16.62 -9.68
CA ALA A 646 17.69 -15.58 -10.32
C ALA A 646 17.00 -14.67 -9.28
N LEU A 647 16.47 -15.25 -8.19
CA LEU A 647 15.85 -14.51 -7.09
C LEU A 647 16.81 -13.45 -6.50
N LEU A 648 18.07 -13.81 -6.30
CA LEU A 648 19.10 -12.90 -5.79
C LEU A 648 19.52 -11.81 -6.79
N LEU A 649 19.16 -11.93 -8.07
CA LEU A 649 19.45 -10.92 -9.10
C LEU A 649 18.27 -9.97 -9.36
N LEU A 650 17.09 -10.28 -8.82
CA LEU A 650 15.92 -9.44 -8.98
C LEU A 650 16.10 -8.09 -8.27
N THR A 651 15.72 -7.04 -9.01
CA THR A 651 15.69 -5.63 -8.63
C THR A 651 14.31 -5.06 -8.86
N LEU A 652 13.98 -3.93 -8.23
CA LEU A 652 12.67 -3.28 -8.39
C LEU A 652 12.28 -3.06 -9.88
N PRO A 653 13.15 -2.50 -10.75
CA PRO A 653 12.82 -2.36 -12.18
C PRO A 653 12.51 -3.70 -12.85
N THR A 654 13.34 -4.72 -12.64
CA THR A 654 13.13 -6.05 -13.24
C THR A 654 11.88 -6.76 -12.71
N VAL A 655 11.54 -6.55 -11.44
CA VAL A 655 10.34 -7.13 -10.82
C VAL A 655 9.08 -6.44 -11.36
N GLN A 656 9.13 -5.12 -11.60
CA GLN A 656 7.98 -4.42 -12.18
C GLN A 656 7.80 -4.73 -13.67
N GLU A 657 8.88 -4.78 -14.44
CA GLU A 657 8.84 -4.98 -15.89
C GLU A 657 8.60 -6.44 -16.27
N CYS A 658 9.33 -7.38 -15.67
CA CYS A 658 9.26 -8.80 -16.06
C CYS A 658 8.11 -9.56 -15.38
N MET A 659 7.56 -9.05 -14.27
CA MET A 659 6.46 -9.69 -13.54
C MET A 659 5.15 -8.90 -13.58
N ASP A 660 5.11 -7.77 -14.31
CA ASP A 660 3.95 -6.87 -14.44
C ASP A 660 3.36 -6.45 -13.08
N LEU A 661 4.23 -6.15 -12.12
CA LEU A 661 3.83 -5.81 -10.76
C LEU A 661 3.67 -4.30 -10.58
N LYS A 662 2.55 -3.92 -9.95
CA LYS A 662 2.35 -2.56 -9.43
C LYS A 662 3.39 -2.25 -8.34
N LEU A 663 3.72 -0.97 -8.18
CA LEU A 663 4.80 -0.50 -7.31
C LEU A 663 4.69 -1.02 -5.86
N GLY A 664 3.50 -0.98 -5.25
CA GLY A 664 3.29 -1.48 -3.89
C GLY A 664 3.67 -2.96 -3.71
N PRO A 665 3.05 -3.90 -4.47
CA PRO A 665 3.46 -5.30 -4.49
C PRO A 665 4.93 -5.53 -4.88
N ALA A 666 5.47 -4.76 -5.82
CA ALA A 666 6.86 -4.87 -6.26
C ALA A 666 7.85 -4.47 -5.15
N ILE A 667 7.57 -3.40 -4.40
CA ILE A 667 8.35 -2.99 -3.23
C ILE A 667 8.27 -4.05 -2.13
N LYS A 668 7.07 -4.57 -1.83
CA LYS A 668 6.90 -5.65 -0.83
C LYS A 668 7.71 -6.89 -1.21
N LEU A 669 7.66 -7.28 -2.48
CA LEU A 669 8.44 -8.40 -2.99
C LEU A 669 9.95 -8.13 -2.93
N CYS A 670 10.40 -6.95 -3.36
CA CYS A 670 11.80 -6.55 -3.27
C CYS A 670 12.29 -6.56 -1.82
N HIS A 671 11.45 -6.16 -0.86
CA HIS A 671 11.79 -6.24 0.56
C HIS A 671 11.99 -7.69 1.03
N GLN A 672 11.14 -8.64 0.62
CA GLN A 672 11.34 -10.06 0.95
C GLN A 672 12.60 -10.64 0.30
N ILE A 673 12.85 -10.29 -0.97
CA ILE A 673 14.07 -10.68 -1.69
C ILE A 673 15.30 -10.12 -0.96
N GLU A 674 15.24 -8.89 -0.49
CA GLU A 674 16.33 -8.26 0.27
C GLU A 674 16.59 -8.99 1.60
N ARG A 675 15.53 -9.40 2.31
CA ARG A 675 15.68 -10.22 3.53
C ARG A 675 16.38 -11.56 3.25
N VAL A 676 16.07 -12.20 2.12
CA VAL A 676 16.76 -13.43 1.68
C VAL A 676 18.21 -13.15 1.35
N LYS A 677 18.51 -12.08 0.62
CA LYS A 677 19.89 -11.65 0.31
C LYS A 677 20.69 -11.46 1.59
N VAL A 678 20.18 -10.65 2.53
CA VAL A 678 20.83 -10.40 3.83
C VAL A 678 21.07 -11.70 4.60
N ALA A 679 20.08 -12.57 4.67
CA ALA A 679 20.19 -13.83 5.39
C ALA A 679 21.16 -14.83 4.72
N PHE A 680 21.18 -14.88 3.38
CA PHE A 680 22.14 -15.65 2.59
C PHE A 680 23.57 -15.23 2.93
N TYR A 681 23.85 -13.92 2.86
CA TYR A 681 25.20 -13.42 3.11
C TYR A 681 25.64 -13.63 4.56
N SER A 682 24.74 -13.44 5.53
CA SER A 682 25.05 -13.65 6.95
C SER A 682 25.36 -15.12 7.30
N GLN A 683 24.78 -16.09 6.59
CA GLN A 683 24.84 -17.50 6.98
C GLN A 683 25.77 -18.33 6.08
N TYR A 684 25.93 -17.97 4.81
CA TYR A 684 26.57 -18.81 3.80
C TYR A 684 27.70 -18.13 3.02
N ALA A 685 27.89 -16.81 3.12
CA ALA A 685 28.88 -16.07 2.35
C ALA A 685 30.08 -15.55 3.18
N ASN A 686 30.37 -16.21 4.30
CA ASN A 686 31.55 -15.97 5.13
C ASN A 686 32.75 -16.82 4.70
#